data_AF-M4C6E9-F1
#
_entry.id   AF-M4C6E9-F1
#
_cell.length_a   1.000
_cell.length_b   1.000
_cell.length_c   1.000
_cell.angle_alpha   90.00
_cell.angle_beta   90.00
_cell.angle_gamma   90.00
#
_symmetry.space_group_name_H-M   'P 1'
#
loop_
_entity.id
_entity.type
_entity.pdbx_description
1 polymer ?
#
loop_
_entity_poly.entity_id
_entity_poly.type
_entity_poly.pdbx_seq_one_letter_code
_entity_poly.pdbx_strand_id
1 'polypeptide(L)'
;MNMRTRSRMVWAATWQTLSRHFTTIGCHEDLTVGMYAIDSLRQLSVKFLERAELRDFNFQRLFLAPFEVIMSNATSLETRELILRCVENLVLARVSNIRSGWKTIWGVLRVAAETYAPGSEDRVVLLGFQVARGVLERHFDSIVDVFVDAVECLLAFAVCGCEEVEHQMEERITLTQLGVDCVWLLRSVCIEKLATGGVIEPLTGRETAGSFSASSAPAAAAAMTKAVHLDCNKIRVVAEDPSDVNSCASVEYREQKVEVAMEKEKAELPPSEVLPPDLSMSSHYPGTDSEEMMEGKCFESSEAVYNGSAAHTRMWWPTLTALSALAADRRLDVRLAALEVLFDALEMHGKKFSPGLWKSIFKDILIPLLFELHHLEVFLEKGAHPLPKLPLPVPRNLSSQMPRYTASKTTATLCLERLLECFGLFYDILGFLPEVLFLLCKFMSAGDGEQQLATASANALETTLIRYGHKFPTRHWGLIVDELCNAMKRAEPTWIFSTSPPAHDAEMTSASEPDVGSSIENFAEQRALSSPAPSLLTAATNASSPHQPSLLGMYPGVVATLNFSFAASFPLTMVGVGEVEAQRVPSRSHLAVLLTLQRLAGNVLASRQSKKLSLSVGHARLLLSCLRESFIFARKVNDSSSLRRYLRHVGWRYGMTVPSSSELPSLLSQEVLGKQQYLRVLFATVNQSVNTSEVVPIGVEEAREYMARLVQDSVEEYLVWTGSAPRQVCENGTVPADVKQRVEGYTPLMVAILEELAGLGSPELERHMSWLYPLLTNLVMVPDVE
;
A
#
# COMPACT_ATOMS: atom_id res chain seq x y z
N MET A 1 -32.76 35.36 -36.82
CA MET A 1 -31.55 36.20 -36.57
C MET A 1 -30.67 36.20 -37.82
N ASN A 2 -30.06 37.34 -38.14
CA ASN A 2 -29.10 37.55 -39.23
C ASN A 2 -27.72 36.90 -38.95
N MET A 3 -27.72 35.65 -38.47
CA MET A 3 -26.51 34.95 -38.02
C MET A 3 -25.58 34.57 -39.17
N ARG A 4 -26.12 34.41 -40.39
CA ARG A 4 -25.34 34.08 -41.59
C ARG A 4 -24.72 35.31 -42.26
N THR A 5 -25.22 36.51 -42.00
CA THR A 5 -24.80 37.73 -42.69
C THR A 5 -23.78 38.57 -41.91
N ARG A 6 -23.69 38.41 -40.57
CA ARG A 6 -22.75 39.16 -39.73
C ARG A 6 -21.48 38.35 -39.40
N SER A 7 -20.34 39.04 -39.36
CA SER A 7 -19.04 38.42 -39.05
C SER A 7 -19.00 37.84 -37.64
N ARG A 8 -18.13 36.85 -37.42
CA ARG A 8 -17.97 36.18 -36.10
C ARG A 8 -17.47 37.14 -35.02
N MET A 9 -16.57 38.06 -35.37
CA MET A 9 -16.05 39.09 -34.46
C MET A 9 -17.16 40.04 -33.96
N VAL A 10 -18.04 40.49 -34.86
CA VAL A 10 -19.17 41.36 -34.48
C VAL A 10 -20.12 40.63 -33.54
N TRP A 11 -20.39 39.35 -33.80
CA TRP A 11 -21.19 38.53 -32.89
C TRP A 11 -20.50 38.29 -31.55
N ALA A 12 -19.19 38.09 -31.52
CA ALA A 12 -18.43 37.96 -30.26
C ALA A 12 -18.54 39.22 -29.40
N ALA A 13 -18.34 40.40 -30.00
CA ALA A 13 -18.49 41.68 -29.31
C ALA A 13 -19.94 41.89 -28.81
N THR A 14 -20.94 41.58 -29.63
CA THR A 14 -22.35 41.65 -29.23
C THR A 14 -22.64 40.68 -28.08
N TRP A 15 -22.05 39.49 -28.15
CA TRP A 15 -22.24 38.45 -27.15
C TRP A 15 -21.62 38.82 -25.82
N GLN A 16 -20.49 39.51 -25.76
CA GLN A 16 -19.92 39.97 -24.49
C GLN A 16 -20.93 40.80 -23.68
N THR A 17 -21.68 41.69 -24.33
CA THR A 17 -22.73 42.47 -23.67
C THR A 17 -23.93 41.60 -23.28
N LEU A 18 -24.41 40.75 -24.19
CA LEU A 18 -25.56 39.86 -23.93
C LEU A 18 -25.27 38.85 -22.83
N SER A 19 -24.08 38.24 -22.86
CA SER A 19 -23.58 37.28 -21.87
C SER A 19 -23.67 37.86 -20.46
N ARG A 20 -23.15 39.07 -20.25
CA ARG A 20 -23.22 39.73 -18.93
C ARG A 20 -24.66 39.94 -18.46
N HIS A 21 -25.55 40.30 -19.38
CA HIS A 21 -26.96 40.47 -19.07
C HIS A 21 -27.64 39.15 -18.70
N PHE A 22 -27.39 38.08 -19.48
CA PHE A 22 -27.91 36.75 -19.19
C PHE A 22 -27.40 36.21 -17.86
N THR A 23 -26.12 36.41 -17.52
CA THR A 23 -25.58 35.96 -16.23
C THR A 23 -26.20 36.70 -15.06
N THR A 24 -26.47 38.00 -15.18
CA THR A 24 -27.10 38.78 -14.11
C THR A 24 -28.57 38.41 -13.93
N ILE A 25 -29.34 38.34 -15.02
CA ILE A 25 -30.77 38.04 -14.94
C ILE A 25 -31.04 36.56 -14.66
N GLY A 26 -30.19 35.65 -15.14
CA GLY A 26 -30.30 34.22 -14.84
C GLY A 26 -30.21 33.90 -13.34
N CYS A 27 -29.56 34.77 -12.57
CA CYS A 27 -29.44 34.66 -11.10
C CYS A 27 -30.39 35.62 -10.36
N HIS A 28 -31.44 36.11 -11.00
CA HIS A 28 -32.39 37.05 -10.39
C HIS A 28 -33.18 36.38 -9.25
N GLU A 29 -33.57 37.17 -8.23
CA GLU A 29 -34.32 36.68 -7.06
C GLU A 29 -35.69 36.10 -7.44
N ASP A 30 -36.36 36.74 -8.40
CA ASP A 30 -37.56 36.18 -9.04
C ASP A 30 -37.20 35.01 -9.97
N LEU A 31 -37.50 33.80 -9.50
CA LEU A 31 -37.28 32.55 -10.21
C LEU A 31 -37.85 32.57 -11.64
N THR A 32 -39.03 33.16 -11.86
CA THR A 32 -39.67 33.17 -13.18
C THR A 32 -38.86 33.98 -14.20
N VAL A 33 -38.36 35.15 -13.79
CA VAL A 33 -37.51 36.02 -14.61
C VAL A 33 -36.20 35.31 -14.95
N GLY A 34 -35.58 34.66 -13.98
CA GLY A 34 -34.37 33.85 -14.19
C GLY A 34 -34.60 32.71 -15.18
N MET A 35 -35.70 31.95 -15.02
CA MET A 35 -36.05 30.85 -15.90
C MET A 35 -36.27 31.30 -17.35
N TYR A 36 -36.97 32.43 -17.58
CA TYR A 36 -37.14 32.98 -18.94
C TYR A 36 -35.82 33.42 -19.58
N ALA A 37 -34.91 34.00 -18.80
CA ALA A 37 -33.59 34.39 -19.28
C ALA A 37 -32.75 33.16 -19.67
N ILE A 38 -32.78 32.10 -18.86
CA ILE A 38 -32.07 30.83 -19.12
C ILE A 38 -32.65 30.12 -20.35
N ASP A 39 -33.97 30.08 -20.51
CA ASP A 39 -34.61 29.49 -21.69
C ASP A 39 -34.24 30.28 -22.96
N SER A 40 -34.26 31.62 -22.88
CA SER A 40 -33.83 32.49 -23.98
C SER A 40 -32.36 32.28 -24.35
N LEU A 41 -31.50 32.12 -23.35
CA LEU A 41 -30.08 31.78 -23.52
C LEU A 41 -29.93 30.41 -24.21
N ARG A 42 -30.71 29.39 -23.83
CA ARG A 42 -30.73 28.07 -24.50
C ARG A 42 -31.13 28.20 -25.96
N GLN A 43 -32.23 28.88 -26.26
CA GLN A 43 -32.73 29.03 -27.63
C GLN A 43 -31.71 29.72 -28.56
N LEU A 44 -30.99 30.72 -28.05
CA LEU A 44 -29.92 31.38 -28.80
C LEU A 44 -28.72 30.45 -28.97
N SER A 45 -28.29 29.78 -27.90
CA SER A 45 -27.13 28.88 -27.92
C SER A 45 -27.32 27.73 -28.92
N VAL A 46 -28.52 27.11 -28.97
CA VAL A 46 -28.84 26.06 -29.97
C VAL A 46 -28.63 26.56 -31.41
N LYS A 47 -29.01 27.82 -31.70
CA LYS A 47 -28.84 28.42 -33.02
C LYS A 47 -27.36 28.73 -33.31
N PHE A 48 -26.60 29.19 -32.31
CA PHE A 48 -25.16 29.45 -32.49
C PHE A 48 -24.38 28.18 -32.75
N LEU A 49 -24.75 27.08 -32.11
CA LEU A 49 -24.20 25.75 -32.35
C LEU A 49 -24.50 25.20 -33.76
N GLU A 50 -25.38 25.82 -34.57
CA GLU A 50 -25.56 25.43 -35.98
C GLU A 50 -24.36 25.82 -36.86
N ARG A 51 -23.57 26.81 -36.44
CA ARG A 51 -22.37 27.22 -37.16
C ARG A 51 -21.20 26.35 -36.77
N ALA A 52 -20.55 25.76 -37.76
CA ALA A 52 -19.28 25.08 -37.55
C ALA A 52 -18.22 26.04 -36.98
N GLU A 53 -17.49 25.52 -35.99
CA GLU A 53 -16.37 26.21 -35.34
C GLU A 53 -15.13 26.21 -36.26
N LEU A 54 -14.38 27.31 -36.24
CA LEU A 54 -13.10 27.44 -36.95
C LEU A 54 -11.96 27.05 -36.01
N ARG A 55 -10.86 26.51 -36.57
CA ARG A 55 -9.76 25.91 -35.79
C ARG A 55 -9.13 26.83 -34.72
N ASP A 56 -9.07 28.15 -34.97
CA ASP A 56 -8.41 29.12 -34.08
C ASP A 56 -9.40 30.06 -33.36
N PHE A 57 -10.70 29.76 -33.42
CA PHE A 57 -11.73 30.62 -32.85
C PHE A 57 -12.73 29.79 -32.04
N ASN A 58 -12.46 29.68 -30.73
CA ASN A 58 -13.21 28.91 -29.72
C ASN A 58 -14.57 29.54 -29.38
N PHE A 59 -15.37 29.78 -30.42
CA PHE A 59 -16.61 30.53 -30.34
C PHE A 59 -17.71 29.77 -29.61
N GLN A 60 -17.73 28.44 -29.71
CA GLN A 60 -18.77 27.64 -29.05
C GLN A 60 -18.64 27.72 -27.54
N ARG A 61 -17.40 27.69 -27.02
CA ARG A 61 -17.12 27.91 -25.60
C ARG A 61 -17.65 29.26 -25.10
N LEU A 62 -17.45 30.32 -25.86
CA LEU A 62 -17.88 31.67 -25.51
C LEU A 62 -19.41 31.79 -25.34
N PHE A 63 -20.18 31.10 -26.18
CA PHE A 63 -21.64 31.10 -26.08
C PHE A 63 -22.19 30.27 -24.95
N LEU A 64 -21.49 29.20 -24.57
CA LEU A 64 -21.93 28.32 -23.51
C LEU A 64 -21.47 28.81 -22.12
N ALA A 65 -20.43 29.63 -22.04
CA ALA A 65 -19.87 30.15 -20.79
C ALA A 65 -20.91 30.72 -19.79
N PRO A 66 -21.97 31.43 -20.23
CA PRO A 66 -23.00 31.90 -19.31
C PRO A 66 -23.69 30.79 -18.51
N PHE A 67 -23.86 29.58 -19.05
CA PHE A 67 -24.47 28.47 -18.31
C PHE A 67 -23.61 28.08 -17.10
N GLU A 68 -22.29 28.08 -17.24
CA GLU A 68 -21.35 27.74 -16.17
C GLU A 68 -21.39 28.79 -15.05
N VAL A 69 -21.40 30.07 -15.43
CA VAL A 69 -21.48 31.20 -14.48
C VAL A 69 -22.82 31.23 -13.74
N ILE A 70 -23.94 30.97 -14.44
CA ILE A 70 -25.24 30.92 -13.76
C ILE A 70 -25.30 29.70 -12.84
N MET A 71 -24.74 28.55 -13.24
CA MET A 71 -24.71 27.35 -12.41
C MET A 71 -23.94 27.57 -11.10
N SER A 72 -22.81 28.27 -11.14
CA SER A 72 -22.00 28.56 -9.95
C SER A 72 -22.68 29.55 -9.00
N ASN A 73 -23.43 30.52 -9.55
CA ASN A 73 -23.96 31.64 -8.79
C ASN A 73 -25.43 31.47 -8.36
N ALA A 74 -26.16 30.56 -8.99
CA ALA A 74 -27.56 30.31 -8.66
C ALA A 74 -27.70 29.73 -7.24
N THR A 75 -28.60 30.31 -6.45
CA THR A 75 -28.96 29.85 -5.10
C THR A 75 -30.12 28.85 -5.11
N SER A 76 -31.03 28.95 -6.09
CA SER A 76 -32.17 28.03 -6.25
C SER A 76 -31.79 26.74 -6.98
N LEU A 77 -32.23 25.61 -6.42
CA LEU A 77 -32.05 24.29 -7.03
C LEU A 77 -32.83 24.13 -8.34
N GLU A 78 -33.99 24.79 -8.46
CA GLU A 78 -34.82 24.80 -9.66
C GLU A 78 -34.07 25.45 -10.84
N THR A 79 -33.38 26.57 -10.58
CA THR A 79 -32.53 27.23 -11.58
C THR A 79 -31.38 26.34 -12.02
N ARG A 80 -30.70 25.68 -11.08
CA ARG A 80 -29.61 24.74 -11.37
C ARG A 80 -30.11 23.53 -12.17
N GLU A 81 -31.26 22.98 -11.82
CA GLU A 81 -31.89 21.89 -12.57
C GLU A 81 -32.21 22.33 -14.01
N LEU A 82 -32.81 23.51 -14.19
CA LEU A 82 -33.13 24.05 -15.51
C LEU A 82 -31.88 24.20 -16.39
N ILE A 83 -30.75 24.63 -15.83
CA ILE A 83 -29.48 24.72 -16.55
C ILE A 83 -29.03 23.34 -17.03
N LEU A 84 -29.07 22.32 -16.17
CA LEU A 84 -28.72 20.95 -16.54
C LEU A 84 -29.62 20.40 -17.66
N ARG A 85 -30.93 20.65 -17.60
CA ARG A 85 -31.87 20.30 -18.68
C ARG A 85 -31.56 21.04 -19.98
N CYS A 86 -31.15 22.30 -19.89
CA CYS A 86 -30.73 23.08 -21.06
C CYS A 86 -29.45 22.50 -21.68
N VAL A 87 -28.47 22.12 -20.85
CA VAL A 87 -27.23 21.47 -21.29
C VAL A 87 -27.51 20.12 -21.95
N GLU A 88 -28.35 19.29 -21.34
CA GLU A 88 -28.79 18.01 -21.93
C GLU A 88 -29.43 18.23 -23.31
N ASN A 89 -30.34 19.20 -23.43
CA ASN A 89 -30.97 19.54 -24.69
C ASN A 89 -29.96 20.02 -25.75
N LEU A 90 -28.98 20.85 -25.36
CA LEU A 90 -27.92 21.32 -26.25
C LEU A 90 -27.06 20.16 -26.78
N VAL A 91 -26.71 19.21 -25.90
CA VAL A 91 -25.96 18.01 -26.28
C VAL A 91 -26.74 17.17 -27.28
N LEU A 92 -27.99 16.82 -26.96
CA LEU A 92 -28.84 16.00 -27.82
C LEU A 92 -29.10 16.66 -29.18
N ALA A 93 -29.25 17.99 -29.20
CA ALA A 93 -29.55 18.71 -30.43
C ALA A 93 -28.33 18.89 -31.35
N ARG A 94 -27.11 19.00 -30.81
CA ARG A 94 -25.95 19.54 -31.55
C ARG A 94 -24.60 18.88 -31.24
N VAL A 95 -24.57 17.63 -30.78
CA VAL A 95 -23.34 16.87 -30.40
C VAL A 95 -22.11 17.11 -31.30
N SER A 96 -22.24 17.03 -32.62
CA SER A 96 -21.13 17.15 -33.58
C SER A 96 -20.56 18.56 -33.72
N ASN A 97 -21.35 19.58 -33.34
CA ASN A 97 -21.01 20.99 -33.55
C ASN A 97 -20.57 21.71 -32.26
N ILE A 98 -20.62 21.04 -31.11
CA ILE A 98 -20.24 21.61 -29.81
C ILE A 98 -18.75 21.94 -29.76
N ARG A 99 -17.87 21.04 -30.21
CA ARG A 99 -16.43 21.30 -30.40
C ARG A 99 -15.78 21.91 -29.13
N SER A 100 -15.19 23.11 -29.18
CA SER A 100 -14.57 23.75 -28.00
C SER A 100 -15.54 23.98 -26.83
N GLY A 101 -16.85 24.01 -27.12
CA GLY A 101 -17.91 24.14 -26.13
C GLY A 101 -18.02 22.95 -25.18
N TRP A 102 -17.46 21.79 -25.53
CA TRP A 102 -17.48 20.62 -24.65
C TRP A 102 -16.78 20.90 -23.32
N LYS A 103 -15.73 21.72 -23.32
CA LYS A 103 -15.04 22.13 -22.10
C LYS A 103 -15.98 22.85 -21.14
N THR A 104 -16.84 23.72 -21.65
CA THR A 104 -17.85 24.41 -20.82
C THR A 104 -18.98 23.48 -20.40
N ILE A 105 -19.40 22.52 -21.25
CA ILE A 105 -20.40 21.52 -20.84
C ILE A 105 -19.89 20.70 -19.65
N TRP A 106 -18.66 20.19 -19.73
CA TRP A 106 -18.02 19.50 -18.61
C TRP A 106 -17.82 20.41 -17.40
N GLY A 107 -17.48 21.69 -17.63
CA GLY A 107 -17.44 22.71 -16.57
C GLY A 107 -18.77 22.85 -15.82
N VAL A 108 -19.89 23.03 -16.53
CA VAL A 108 -21.24 23.11 -15.92
C VAL A 108 -21.56 21.86 -15.12
N LEU A 109 -21.32 20.67 -15.68
CA LEU A 109 -21.58 19.40 -15.00
C LEU A 109 -20.69 19.24 -13.76
N ARG A 110 -19.42 19.63 -13.83
CA ARG A 110 -18.48 19.60 -12.69
C ARG A 110 -18.92 20.58 -11.60
N VAL A 111 -19.31 21.80 -11.95
CA VAL A 111 -19.85 22.79 -10.99
C VAL A 111 -21.11 22.25 -10.32
N ALA A 112 -21.94 21.45 -11.01
CA ALA A 112 -23.09 20.79 -10.41
C ALA A 112 -22.72 19.88 -9.22
N ALA A 113 -21.59 19.19 -9.33
CA ALA A 113 -21.04 18.36 -8.26
C ALA A 113 -20.35 19.20 -7.17
N GLU A 114 -19.51 20.16 -7.55
CA GLU A 114 -18.71 20.97 -6.61
C GLU A 114 -19.55 21.94 -5.77
N THR A 115 -20.72 22.35 -6.28
CA THR A 115 -21.63 23.24 -5.55
C THR A 115 -22.65 22.48 -4.70
N TYR A 116 -22.50 21.16 -4.59
CA TYR A 116 -23.29 20.36 -3.66
C TYR A 116 -22.96 20.77 -2.22
N ALA A 117 -23.99 21.18 -1.49
CA ALA A 117 -23.87 21.48 -0.07
C ALA A 117 -24.27 20.23 0.75
N PRO A 118 -23.50 19.85 1.79
CA PRO A 118 -23.89 18.76 2.67
C PRO A 118 -25.26 19.05 3.31
N GLY A 119 -26.17 18.07 3.28
CA GLY A 119 -27.57 18.21 3.74
C GLY A 119 -28.55 18.83 2.73
N SER A 120 -28.12 19.17 1.50
CA SER A 120 -29.01 19.62 0.42
C SER A 120 -29.57 18.45 -0.40
N GLU A 121 -30.61 18.69 -1.21
CA GLU A 121 -31.20 17.64 -2.05
C GLU A 121 -30.26 17.17 -3.17
N ASP A 122 -30.11 15.84 -3.30
CA ASP A 122 -29.24 15.21 -4.30
C ASP A 122 -29.68 15.40 -5.77
N ARG A 123 -30.89 15.92 -6.04
CA ARG A 123 -31.51 15.92 -7.39
C ARG A 123 -30.65 16.57 -8.47
N VAL A 124 -29.95 17.67 -8.14
CA VAL A 124 -29.09 18.40 -9.09
C VAL A 124 -27.85 17.57 -9.42
N VAL A 125 -27.23 16.96 -8.41
CA VAL A 125 -26.04 16.10 -8.57
C VAL A 125 -26.40 14.86 -9.39
N LEU A 126 -27.51 14.20 -9.05
CA LEU A 126 -27.97 13.00 -9.76
C LEU A 126 -28.32 13.30 -11.22
N LEU A 127 -29.01 14.42 -11.50
CA LEU A 127 -29.30 14.83 -12.87
C LEU A 127 -28.01 15.16 -13.64
N GLY A 128 -27.08 15.89 -13.01
CA GLY A 128 -25.79 16.22 -13.61
C GLY A 128 -25.01 14.96 -14.00
N PHE A 129 -24.95 13.98 -13.11
CA PHE A 129 -24.32 12.69 -13.38
C PHE A 129 -25.03 11.92 -14.49
N GLN A 130 -26.37 11.89 -14.54
CA GLN A 130 -27.11 11.24 -15.61
C GLN A 130 -26.77 11.82 -16.99
N VAL A 131 -26.65 13.15 -17.08
CA VAL A 131 -26.22 13.83 -18.31
C VAL A 131 -24.78 13.43 -18.64
N ALA A 132 -23.84 13.54 -17.69
CA ALA A 132 -22.44 13.13 -17.87
C ALA A 132 -22.30 11.69 -18.37
N ARG A 133 -23.00 10.75 -17.74
CA ARG A 133 -23.07 9.34 -18.12
C ARG A 133 -23.59 9.17 -19.55
N GLY A 134 -24.68 9.84 -19.90
CA GLY A 134 -25.25 9.79 -21.25
C GLY A 134 -24.28 10.29 -22.32
N VAL A 135 -23.48 11.31 -22.02
CA VAL A 135 -22.43 11.81 -22.94
C VAL A 135 -21.32 10.77 -23.11
N LEU A 136 -20.79 10.21 -22.01
CA LEU A 136 -19.70 9.23 -22.05
C LEU A 136 -20.10 7.95 -22.79
N GLU A 137 -21.29 7.41 -22.52
CA GLU A 137 -21.74 6.16 -23.12
C GLU A 137 -22.07 6.30 -24.62
N ARG A 138 -22.68 7.42 -25.04
CA ARG A 138 -23.21 7.58 -26.42
C ARG A 138 -22.34 8.42 -27.34
N HIS A 139 -21.49 9.29 -26.79
CA HIS A 139 -20.81 10.34 -27.55
C HIS A 139 -19.31 10.43 -27.23
N PHE A 140 -18.69 9.32 -26.78
CA PHE A 140 -17.28 9.24 -26.43
C PHE A 140 -16.33 9.82 -27.50
N ASP A 141 -16.55 9.51 -28.78
CA ASP A 141 -15.69 9.97 -29.88
C ASP A 141 -15.67 11.50 -30.04
N SER A 142 -16.73 12.18 -29.59
CA SER A 142 -16.84 13.64 -29.67
C SER A 142 -16.13 14.37 -28.53
N ILE A 143 -15.74 13.66 -27.47
CA ILE A 143 -15.14 14.23 -26.25
C ILE A 143 -13.67 13.83 -26.04
N VAL A 144 -13.06 13.09 -26.96
CA VAL A 144 -11.66 12.62 -26.86
C VAL A 144 -10.69 13.78 -26.58
N ASP A 145 -10.86 14.91 -27.25
CA ASP A 145 -9.99 16.09 -27.09
C ASP A 145 -10.11 16.74 -25.68
N VAL A 146 -11.23 16.54 -25.00
CA VAL A 146 -11.54 17.05 -23.63
C VAL A 146 -11.70 15.92 -22.62
N PHE A 147 -11.09 14.76 -22.89
CA PHE A 147 -11.24 13.57 -22.07
C PHE A 147 -10.80 13.79 -20.61
N VAL A 148 -9.76 14.61 -20.39
CA VAL A 148 -9.30 15.00 -19.05
C VAL A 148 -10.41 15.71 -18.28
N ASP A 149 -11.06 16.72 -18.89
CA ASP A 149 -12.16 17.47 -18.26
C ASP A 149 -13.35 16.53 -17.94
N ALA A 150 -13.59 15.50 -18.76
CA ALA A 150 -14.64 14.50 -18.51
C ALA A 150 -14.31 13.60 -17.30
N VAL A 151 -13.07 13.13 -17.17
CA VAL A 151 -12.64 12.32 -16.02
C VAL A 151 -12.61 13.14 -14.73
N GLU A 152 -12.17 14.39 -14.79
CA GLU A 152 -12.24 15.33 -13.66
C GLU A 152 -13.69 15.57 -13.20
N CYS A 153 -14.61 15.71 -14.16
CA CYS A 153 -16.04 15.83 -13.86
C CYS A 153 -16.60 14.58 -13.18
N LEU A 154 -16.25 13.38 -13.65
CA LEU A 154 -16.62 12.13 -12.99
C LEU A 154 -16.05 12.02 -11.58
N LEU A 155 -14.80 12.42 -11.38
CA LEU A 155 -14.20 12.43 -10.05
C LEU A 155 -14.97 13.36 -9.11
N ALA A 156 -15.35 14.56 -9.57
CA ALA A 156 -16.14 15.50 -8.79
C ALA A 156 -17.49 14.92 -8.34
N PHE A 157 -18.22 14.25 -9.24
CA PHE A 157 -19.45 13.53 -8.88
C PHE A 157 -19.19 12.38 -7.91
N ALA A 158 -18.10 11.65 -8.13
CA ALA A 158 -17.79 10.47 -7.35
C ALA A 158 -17.50 10.82 -5.90
N VAL A 159 -16.83 11.95 -5.61
CA VAL A 159 -16.48 12.38 -4.24
C VAL A 159 -17.61 13.12 -3.51
N CYS A 160 -18.75 13.41 -4.17
CA CYS A 160 -19.91 14.00 -3.51
C CYS A 160 -20.33 13.14 -2.30
N GLY A 161 -20.48 13.77 -1.14
CA GLY A 161 -20.86 13.10 0.11
C GLY A 161 -19.72 12.39 0.85
N CYS A 162 -18.45 12.62 0.50
CA CYS A 162 -17.28 12.00 1.16
C CYS A 162 -16.94 12.63 2.54
N GLU A 163 -17.44 13.83 2.86
CA GLU A 163 -17.01 14.63 4.03
C GLU A 163 -17.70 14.29 5.36
N GLU A 164 -18.86 13.64 5.36
CA GLU A 164 -19.72 13.56 6.55
C GLU A 164 -19.61 12.23 7.30
N VAL A 165 -18.66 12.15 8.23
CA VAL A 165 -18.40 10.92 9.02
C VAL A 165 -19.38 10.73 10.19
N GLU A 166 -20.08 11.77 10.68
CA GLU A 166 -20.51 11.70 12.09
C GLU A 166 -22.00 11.56 12.41
N HIS A 167 -22.99 11.67 11.51
CA HIS A 167 -24.39 11.62 12.02
C HIS A 167 -25.51 10.85 11.30
N GLN A 168 -25.45 10.44 10.02
CA GLN A 168 -26.59 9.74 9.39
C GLN A 168 -26.15 8.73 8.31
N MET A 169 -25.88 7.49 8.72
CA MET A 169 -25.39 6.41 7.83
C MET A 169 -26.49 5.84 6.91
N GLU A 170 -27.77 5.86 7.33
CA GLU A 170 -28.89 5.24 6.60
C GLU A 170 -29.43 6.11 5.44
N GLU A 171 -29.21 7.43 5.45
CA GLU A 171 -29.71 8.36 4.42
C GLU A 171 -28.79 8.51 3.18
N ARG A 172 -27.61 7.86 3.16
CA ARG A 172 -26.56 8.14 2.15
C ARG A 172 -26.21 6.99 1.20
N ILE A 173 -27.14 6.05 1.01
CA ILE A 173 -27.01 4.98 0.01
C ILE A 173 -26.92 5.56 -1.41
N THR A 174 -27.65 6.64 -1.69
CA THR A 174 -27.72 7.28 -3.02
C THR A 174 -26.37 7.83 -3.49
N LEU A 175 -25.72 8.69 -2.71
CA LEU A 175 -24.43 9.30 -3.07
C LEU A 175 -23.26 8.30 -3.01
N THR A 176 -23.33 7.31 -2.11
CA THR A 176 -22.37 6.22 -2.10
C THR A 176 -22.51 5.37 -3.38
N GLN A 177 -23.74 5.05 -3.77
CA GLN A 177 -24.01 4.35 -5.04
C GLN A 177 -23.58 5.19 -6.25
N LEU A 178 -23.77 6.51 -6.22
CA LEU A 178 -23.27 7.42 -7.25
C LEU A 178 -21.74 7.32 -7.40
N GLY A 179 -21.00 7.31 -6.30
CA GLY A 179 -19.55 7.11 -6.30
C GLY A 179 -19.15 5.76 -6.93
N VAL A 180 -19.84 4.68 -6.55
CA VAL A 180 -19.65 3.35 -7.13
C VAL A 180 -19.99 3.34 -8.63
N ASP A 181 -21.08 3.97 -9.05
CA ASP A 181 -21.49 4.08 -10.45
C ASP A 181 -20.46 4.85 -11.30
N CYS A 182 -19.84 5.91 -10.74
CA CYS A 182 -18.74 6.62 -11.39
C CYS A 182 -17.52 5.71 -11.62
N VAL A 183 -17.15 4.91 -10.61
CA VAL A 183 -16.07 3.91 -10.74
C VAL A 183 -16.38 2.89 -11.83
N TRP A 184 -17.61 2.38 -11.88
CA TRP A 184 -18.05 1.45 -12.94
C TRP A 184 -18.06 2.08 -14.32
N LEU A 185 -18.40 3.37 -14.44
CA LEU A 185 -18.34 4.11 -15.69
C LEU A 185 -16.90 4.28 -16.18
N LEU A 186 -15.95 4.56 -15.28
CA LEU A 186 -14.52 4.58 -15.60
C LEU A 186 -14.04 3.22 -16.12
N ARG A 187 -14.51 2.11 -15.53
CA ARG A 187 -14.21 0.76 -16.00
C ARG A 187 -14.80 0.47 -17.38
N SER A 188 -16.13 0.54 -17.48
CA SER A 188 -16.90 0.03 -18.62
C SER A 188 -16.80 0.90 -19.87
N VAL A 189 -16.55 2.20 -19.72
CA VAL A 189 -16.44 3.10 -20.86
C VAL A 189 -15.01 3.56 -21.04
N CYS A 190 -14.42 4.23 -20.05
CA CYS A 190 -13.11 4.84 -20.23
C CYS A 190 -12.02 3.78 -20.47
N ILE A 191 -11.81 2.84 -19.54
CA ILE A 191 -10.77 1.82 -19.66
C ILE A 191 -10.99 0.93 -20.89
N GLU A 192 -12.22 0.45 -21.13
CA GLU A 192 -12.52 -0.38 -22.29
C GLU A 192 -12.19 0.34 -23.61
N LYS A 193 -12.58 1.61 -23.76
CA LYS A 193 -12.27 2.42 -24.96
C LYS A 193 -10.77 2.68 -25.11
N LEU A 194 -10.07 3.01 -24.02
CA LEU A 194 -8.62 3.19 -24.03
C LEU A 194 -7.90 1.91 -24.46
N ALA A 195 -8.33 0.77 -23.93
CA ALA A 195 -7.76 -0.54 -24.21
C ALA A 195 -7.94 -1.01 -25.66
N THR A 196 -8.89 -0.44 -26.42
CA THR A 196 -9.02 -0.71 -27.86
C THR A 196 -7.92 -0.06 -28.71
N GLY A 197 -7.21 0.95 -28.19
CA GLY A 197 -6.15 1.68 -28.90
C GLY A 197 -6.64 2.67 -29.97
N GLY A 198 -7.81 2.44 -30.57
CA GLY A 198 -8.36 3.27 -31.66
C GLY A 198 -8.67 4.73 -31.28
N VAL A 199 -8.76 5.05 -29.99
CA VAL A 199 -8.97 6.43 -29.49
C VAL A 199 -7.67 7.25 -29.52
N ILE A 200 -6.52 6.58 -29.47
CA ILE A 200 -5.21 7.21 -29.27
C ILE A 200 -4.50 7.46 -30.62
N GLU A 201 -4.68 6.59 -31.61
CA GLU A 201 -4.12 6.76 -32.97
C GLU A 201 -4.48 8.09 -33.67
N PRO A 202 -5.69 8.67 -33.51
CA PRO A 202 -6.01 9.98 -34.07
C PRO A 202 -5.27 11.16 -33.42
N LEU A 203 -4.84 11.00 -32.16
CA LEU A 203 -4.11 12.04 -31.41
C LEU A 203 -2.64 12.09 -31.84
N THR A 204 -2.01 10.94 -32.05
CA THR A 204 -0.61 10.85 -32.52
C THR A 204 -0.43 11.40 -33.93
N GLY A 205 -1.39 11.17 -34.84
CA GLY A 205 -1.37 11.74 -36.20
C GLY A 205 -1.63 13.25 -36.26
N ARG A 206 -2.22 13.85 -35.22
CA ARG A 206 -2.46 15.31 -35.12
C ARG A 206 -1.31 16.06 -34.45
N GLU A 207 -0.59 15.43 -33.51
CA GLU A 207 0.60 16.03 -32.87
C GLU A 207 1.75 16.26 -33.87
N THR A 208 1.86 15.44 -34.91
CA THR A 208 2.83 15.63 -36.01
C THR A 208 2.49 16.78 -36.95
N ALA A 209 1.27 17.34 -36.87
CA ALA A 209 0.75 18.35 -37.77
C ALA A 209 0.52 19.71 -37.09
N GLY A 210 1.41 20.14 -36.19
CA GLY A 210 1.55 21.53 -35.76
C GLY A 210 0.49 22.08 -34.78
N SER A 211 1.00 22.83 -33.79
CA SER A 211 0.31 23.73 -32.86
C SER A 211 -0.70 23.14 -31.85
N PHE A 212 -0.21 22.50 -30.79
CA PHE A 212 -0.77 22.62 -29.44
C PHE A 212 0.38 22.56 -28.42
N SER A 213 0.38 23.43 -27.41
CA SER A 213 1.40 23.46 -26.36
C SER A 213 1.25 22.22 -25.46
N ALA A 214 2.11 21.23 -25.66
CA ALA A 214 2.14 19.96 -24.94
C ALA A 214 2.79 20.08 -23.54
N SER A 215 2.36 21.05 -22.72
CA SER A 215 2.90 21.27 -21.37
C SER A 215 1.80 21.27 -20.31
N SER A 216 1.19 20.12 -20.00
CA SER A 216 0.36 20.03 -18.78
C SER A 216 -0.06 18.64 -18.29
N ALA A 217 0.03 17.53 -19.04
CA ALA A 217 -0.55 16.26 -18.58
C ALA A 217 -0.10 15.78 -17.17
N PRO A 218 1.22 15.73 -16.84
CA PRO A 218 1.65 15.41 -15.47
C PRO A 218 1.37 16.55 -14.46
N ALA A 219 1.27 17.81 -14.91
CA ALA A 219 0.97 18.95 -14.04
C ALA A 219 -0.52 19.05 -13.66
N ALA A 220 -1.42 18.71 -14.59
CA ALA A 220 -2.86 18.59 -14.36
C ALA A 220 -3.17 17.40 -13.47
N ALA A 221 -2.50 16.26 -13.68
CA ALA A 221 -2.57 15.11 -12.77
C ALA A 221 -2.03 15.44 -11.36
N ALA A 222 -0.88 16.15 -11.27
CA ALA A 222 -0.38 16.62 -9.98
C ALA A 222 -1.31 17.64 -9.31
N ALA A 223 -2.04 18.45 -10.09
CA ALA A 223 -3.09 19.33 -9.58
C ALA A 223 -4.33 18.55 -9.11
N MET A 224 -4.70 17.45 -9.78
CA MET A 224 -5.78 16.56 -9.39
C MET A 224 -5.47 15.86 -8.06
N THR A 225 -4.27 15.28 -7.93
CA THR A 225 -3.76 14.72 -6.66
C THR A 225 -3.69 15.81 -5.58
N LYS A 226 -3.20 17.01 -5.89
CA LYS A 226 -3.16 18.14 -4.93
C LYS A 226 -4.52 18.70 -4.55
N ALA A 227 -5.51 18.73 -5.44
CA ALA A 227 -6.85 19.24 -5.17
C ALA A 227 -7.62 18.29 -4.25
N VAL A 228 -7.56 16.99 -4.55
CA VAL A 228 -8.08 15.94 -3.65
C VAL A 228 -7.33 15.98 -2.30
N HIS A 229 -6.01 16.12 -2.31
CA HIS A 229 -5.24 16.28 -1.06
C HIS A 229 -5.53 17.59 -0.32
N LEU A 230 -5.85 18.70 -0.99
CA LEU A 230 -6.16 19.97 -0.32
C LEU A 230 -7.53 19.93 0.36
N ASP A 231 -8.53 19.29 -0.26
CA ASP A 231 -9.82 19.06 0.38
C ASP A 231 -9.70 18.05 1.54
N CYS A 232 -8.88 17.00 1.40
CA CYS A 232 -8.62 16.08 2.51
C CYS A 232 -7.73 16.69 3.62
N ASN A 233 -6.77 17.57 3.32
CA ASN A 233 -5.83 18.16 4.29
C ASN A 233 -6.25 19.51 4.89
N LYS A 234 -7.25 20.22 4.33
CA LYS A 234 -7.87 21.36 5.04
C LYS A 234 -8.51 20.96 6.37
N ILE A 235 -8.63 19.66 6.61
CA ILE A 235 -9.13 19.03 7.83
C ILE A 235 -7.94 18.84 8.81
N ARG A 236 -7.34 19.96 9.24
CA ARG A 236 -6.43 20.00 10.38
C ARG A 236 -6.99 21.00 11.39
N VAL A 237 -7.80 20.48 12.32
CA VAL A 237 -8.21 21.06 13.61
C VAL A 237 -8.46 22.57 13.60
N VAL A 238 -9.71 22.98 13.37
CA VAL A 238 -10.25 24.16 14.05
C VAL A 238 -10.96 23.63 15.28
N ALA A 239 -10.31 23.73 16.44
CA ALA A 239 -11.00 23.62 17.72
C ALA A 239 -11.86 24.89 17.86
N GLU A 240 -13.17 24.70 18.01
CA GLU A 240 -14.14 25.78 18.19
C GLU A 240 -14.00 26.43 19.58
N ASP A 241 -13.85 27.75 19.62
CA ASP A 241 -14.31 28.61 20.71
C ASP A 241 -15.64 29.26 20.27
N PRO A 242 -16.71 29.25 21.08
CA PRO A 242 -18.02 29.72 20.65
C PRO A 242 -18.24 31.19 21.04
N SER A 243 -18.02 32.12 20.11
CA SER A 243 -18.67 33.44 20.11
C SER A 243 -18.37 34.22 18.82
N ASP A 244 -19.31 34.21 17.87
CA ASP A 244 -19.88 35.41 17.25
C ASP A 244 -20.62 35.07 15.95
N VAL A 245 -21.94 35.27 15.98
CA VAL A 245 -22.85 35.19 14.83
C VAL A 245 -22.97 36.58 14.21
N ASN A 246 -22.49 36.75 12.97
CA ASN A 246 -23.04 37.59 11.88
C ASN A 246 -21.93 38.19 10.99
N SER A 247 -21.85 37.73 9.74
CA SER A 247 -21.80 38.60 8.54
C SER A 247 -21.54 37.76 7.30
N CYS A 248 -22.51 37.76 6.39
CA CYS A 248 -22.40 37.26 5.03
C CYS A 248 -21.47 38.19 4.23
N ALA A 249 -20.39 37.67 3.63
CA ALA A 249 -19.51 38.42 2.74
C ALA A 249 -19.05 37.57 1.54
N SER A 250 -19.79 37.74 0.44
CA SER A 250 -19.35 37.84 -0.96
C SER A 250 -17.96 37.32 -1.33
N VAL A 251 -17.90 36.19 -2.04
CA VAL A 251 -16.70 35.74 -2.76
C VAL A 251 -16.70 36.41 -4.14
N GLU A 252 -15.94 37.51 -4.27
CA GLU A 252 -15.68 38.17 -5.55
C GLU A 252 -14.71 37.34 -6.43
N TYR A 253 -15.13 37.14 -7.67
CA TYR A 253 -14.38 36.51 -8.75
C TYR A 253 -13.20 37.40 -9.17
N ARG A 254 -11.96 36.92 -9.02
CA ARG A 254 -10.74 37.66 -9.40
C ARG A 254 -10.44 37.41 -10.88
N GLU A 255 -10.77 38.37 -11.74
CA GLU A 255 -10.43 38.36 -13.17
C GLU A 255 -8.90 38.36 -13.37
N GLN A 256 -8.41 37.39 -14.13
CA GLN A 256 -7.01 37.29 -14.56
C GLN A 256 -6.82 38.09 -15.85
N LYS A 257 -6.35 39.33 -15.71
CA LYS A 257 -5.90 40.17 -16.84
C LYS A 257 -4.46 39.83 -17.19
N VAL A 258 -4.29 39.16 -18.33
CA VAL A 258 -3.02 39.02 -19.04
C VAL A 258 -2.93 40.17 -20.03
N GLU A 259 -2.13 41.19 -19.74
CA GLU A 259 -1.33 41.96 -20.71
C GLU A 259 -0.51 43.04 -19.99
N VAL A 260 0.68 43.30 -20.52
CA VAL A 260 1.69 44.28 -20.08
C VAL A 260 2.66 43.80 -19.00
N ALA A 261 3.52 42.85 -19.38
CA ALA A 261 4.89 42.74 -18.86
C ALA A 261 5.82 42.17 -19.94
N MET A 262 5.81 42.79 -21.12
CA MET A 262 6.95 42.81 -22.04
C MET A 262 7.26 44.29 -22.28
N GLU A 263 8.36 44.75 -21.66
CA GLU A 263 9.19 45.91 -22.03
C GLU A 263 9.85 46.52 -20.78
N LYS A 264 10.92 45.86 -20.29
CA LYS A 264 12.15 46.49 -19.78
C LYS A 264 13.03 45.42 -19.14
N GLU A 265 13.88 44.79 -19.95
CA GLU A 265 15.26 44.52 -19.56
C GLU A 265 16.06 44.24 -20.84
N LYS A 266 16.70 45.29 -21.33
CA LYS A 266 17.71 45.24 -22.39
C LYS A 266 18.91 46.00 -21.85
N ALA A 267 20.08 45.38 -22.04
CA ALA A 267 21.43 45.77 -21.59
C ALA A 267 21.75 45.28 -20.16
N GLU A 268 22.82 44.51 -19.88
CA GLU A 268 24.13 44.35 -20.53
C GLU A 268 24.69 42.92 -20.34
N LEU A 269 25.43 42.45 -21.34
CA LEU A 269 26.30 41.26 -21.32
C LEU A 269 27.75 41.75 -21.54
N PRO A 270 28.75 41.07 -20.95
CA PRO A 270 30.03 40.85 -21.63
C PRO A 270 30.37 39.35 -21.75
N PRO A 271 31.36 38.99 -22.59
CA PRO A 271 31.21 37.91 -23.57
C PRO A 271 31.83 36.56 -23.17
N SER A 272 31.35 35.52 -23.85
CA SER A 272 31.91 34.17 -23.90
C SER A 272 33.34 34.10 -24.44
N GLU A 273 34.18 33.31 -23.77
CA GLU A 273 35.32 32.63 -24.38
C GLU A 273 34.96 31.18 -24.76
N VAL A 274 35.55 30.73 -25.84
CA VAL A 274 35.29 29.51 -26.62
C VAL A 274 36.35 28.45 -26.30
N LEU A 275 35.96 27.15 -26.23
CA LEU A 275 36.68 25.91 -26.65
C LEU A 275 36.26 24.68 -25.78
N PRO A 276 36.50 23.41 -26.19
CA PRO A 276 35.90 22.62 -27.28
C PRO A 276 35.29 21.28 -26.74
N PRO A 277 34.76 20.36 -27.58
CA PRO A 277 34.09 19.14 -27.10
C PRO A 277 35.08 17.97 -26.96
N ASP A 278 34.86 17.07 -25.98
CA ASP A 278 34.82 15.60 -26.19
C ASP A 278 34.75 14.79 -24.88
N LEU A 279 34.35 13.53 -25.07
CA LEU A 279 34.45 12.34 -24.19
C LEU A 279 33.23 11.96 -23.32
N SER A 280 32.30 11.29 -23.98
CA SER A 280 31.49 10.20 -23.42
C SER A 280 32.38 9.07 -22.88
N MET A 281 32.25 8.73 -21.59
CA MET A 281 32.86 7.54 -21.02
C MET A 281 31.85 6.40 -20.90
N SER A 282 31.94 5.50 -21.88
CA SER A 282 31.51 4.10 -21.83
C SER A 282 32.40 3.33 -20.84
N SER A 283 31.81 2.64 -19.86
CA SER A 283 32.54 1.65 -19.06
C SER A 283 32.28 0.24 -19.61
N HIS A 284 33.14 -0.17 -20.54
CA HIS A 284 33.42 -1.58 -20.81
C HIS A 284 34.19 -2.20 -19.64
N TYR A 285 33.82 -3.43 -19.24
CA TYR A 285 34.70 -4.36 -18.53
C TYR A 285 35.15 -5.46 -19.51
N PRO A 286 36.42 -5.89 -19.52
CA PRO A 286 36.97 -6.78 -20.56
C PRO A 286 37.03 -8.28 -20.17
N GLY A 287 36.90 -9.14 -21.20
CA GLY A 287 37.63 -10.41 -21.44
C GLY A 287 37.36 -11.61 -20.52
N THR A 288 36.53 -12.58 -20.94
CA THR A 288 36.90 -13.86 -21.61
C THR A 288 37.39 -14.97 -20.68
N ASP A 289 36.53 -15.96 -20.46
CA ASP A 289 36.88 -17.37 -20.68
C ASP A 289 35.65 -18.11 -21.22
N SER A 290 35.92 -18.97 -22.19
CA SER A 290 34.99 -19.56 -23.15
C SER A 290 34.42 -20.88 -22.65
N GLU A 291 33.11 -20.99 -22.49
CA GLU A 291 32.40 -22.27 -22.63
C GLU A 291 31.09 -22.05 -23.40
N GLU A 292 31.03 -22.66 -24.59
CA GLU A 292 29.84 -22.77 -25.42
C GLU A 292 28.77 -23.62 -24.71
N MET A 293 27.50 -23.18 -24.68
CA MET A 293 26.35 -24.08 -24.89
C MET A 293 24.99 -23.36 -24.94
N MET A 294 24.27 -23.67 -26.02
CA MET A 294 22.81 -23.72 -26.20
C MET A 294 22.01 -22.41 -26.16
N GLU A 295 21.75 -21.89 -27.37
CA GLU A 295 20.64 -20.99 -27.68
C GLU A 295 19.30 -21.55 -27.19
N GLY A 296 18.81 -20.98 -26.08
CA GLY A 296 17.41 -21.08 -25.68
C GLY A 296 16.60 -19.98 -26.37
N LYS A 297 15.68 -20.41 -27.24
CA LYS A 297 14.68 -19.61 -27.98
C LYS A 297 14.30 -18.28 -27.29
N CYS A 298 14.58 -17.19 -28.00
CA CYS A 298 13.99 -15.88 -27.77
C CYS A 298 12.45 -16.00 -27.76
N PHE A 299 11.81 -15.69 -26.63
CA PHE A 299 10.37 -15.48 -26.59
C PHE A 299 10.08 -14.17 -27.32
N GLU A 300 9.22 -14.24 -28.34
CA GLU A 300 8.70 -13.07 -29.05
C GLU A 300 8.21 -12.03 -28.04
N SER A 301 8.90 -10.89 -27.99
CA SER A 301 8.44 -9.74 -27.21
C SER A 301 7.13 -9.26 -27.84
N SER A 302 6.02 -9.44 -27.13
CA SER A 302 4.79 -8.69 -27.41
C SER A 302 5.17 -7.21 -27.44
N GLU A 303 5.21 -6.61 -28.63
CA GLU A 303 5.60 -5.21 -28.84
C GLU A 303 4.66 -4.35 -27.98
N ALA A 304 5.22 -3.62 -27.01
CA ALA A 304 4.41 -2.85 -26.07
C ALA A 304 3.63 -1.76 -26.82
N VAL A 305 2.30 -1.86 -26.81
CA VAL A 305 1.41 -0.98 -27.58
C VAL A 305 1.33 0.43 -26.98
N TYR A 306 1.37 0.56 -25.65
CA TYR A 306 1.30 1.83 -24.94
C TYR A 306 2.63 2.16 -24.27
N ASN A 307 3.18 3.30 -24.64
CA ASN A 307 4.44 3.81 -24.11
C ASN A 307 4.25 5.09 -23.31
N GLY A 308 5.34 5.67 -22.80
CA GLY A 308 5.32 6.95 -22.08
C GLY A 308 5.12 8.20 -22.96
N SER A 309 4.56 8.08 -24.18
CA SER A 309 4.28 9.25 -25.03
C SER A 309 3.27 10.19 -24.40
N ALA A 310 3.29 11.46 -24.81
CA ALA A 310 2.34 12.47 -24.35
C ALA A 310 0.88 12.06 -24.65
N ALA A 311 0.61 11.48 -25.81
CA ALA A 311 -0.73 11.01 -26.18
C ALA A 311 -1.22 9.85 -25.29
N HIS A 312 -0.36 8.85 -25.02
CA HIS A 312 -0.72 7.72 -24.15
C HIS A 312 -0.93 8.16 -22.70
N THR A 313 -0.03 8.98 -22.18
CA THR A 313 -0.11 9.51 -20.82
C THR A 313 -1.30 10.45 -20.64
N ARG A 314 -1.62 11.31 -21.62
CA ARG A 314 -2.81 12.19 -21.60
C ARG A 314 -4.12 11.44 -21.42
N MET A 315 -4.18 10.19 -21.87
CA MET A 315 -5.41 9.40 -21.82
C MET A 315 -5.42 8.41 -20.63
N TRP A 316 -4.37 7.62 -20.42
CA TRP A 316 -4.33 6.65 -19.34
C TRP A 316 -4.18 7.28 -17.95
N TRP A 317 -3.40 8.36 -17.85
CA TRP A 317 -3.03 8.93 -16.55
C TRP A 317 -4.21 9.52 -15.79
N PRO A 318 -5.10 10.36 -16.38
CA PRO A 318 -6.27 10.87 -15.68
C PRO A 318 -7.17 9.75 -15.13
N THR A 319 -7.37 8.68 -15.90
CA THR A 319 -8.21 7.55 -15.48
C THR A 319 -7.59 6.78 -14.31
N LEU A 320 -6.30 6.46 -14.39
CA LEU A 320 -5.60 5.74 -13.30
C LEU A 320 -5.47 6.61 -12.04
N THR A 321 -5.20 7.90 -12.18
CA THR A 321 -5.16 8.84 -11.05
C THR A 321 -6.54 9.03 -10.41
N ALA A 322 -7.62 9.12 -11.21
CA ALA A 322 -8.98 9.19 -10.68
C ALA A 322 -9.36 7.92 -9.89
N LEU A 323 -9.03 6.74 -10.42
CA LEU A 323 -9.25 5.48 -9.70
C LEU A 323 -8.41 5.39 -8.43
N SER A 324 -7.17 5.85 -8.46
CA SER A 324 -6.31 5.94 -7.27
C SER A 324 -6.92 6.87 -6.21
N ALA A 325 -7.39 8.06 -6.60
CA ALA A 325 -8.04 8.99 -5.67
C ALA A 325 -9.31 8.39 -5.04
N LEU A 326 -10.13 7.71 -5.83
CA LEU A 326 -11.34 7.02 -5.35
C LEU A 326 -11.01 5.78 -4.49
N ALA A 327 -9.88 5.14 -4.76
CA ALA A 327 -9.34 4.07 -3.91
C ALA A 327 -8.81 4.59 -2.56
N ALA A 328 -8.75 5.91 -2.35
CA ALA A 328 -8.49 6.55 -1.06
C ALA A 328 -9.74 7.25 -0.48
N ASP A 329 -10.94 6.96 -0.99
CA ASP A 329 -12.20 7.54 -0.49
C ASP A 329 -12.52 7.07 0.95
N ARG A 330 -13.22 7.91 1.72
CA ARG A 330 -13.63 7.57 3.10
C ARG A 330 -14.69 6.48 3.14
N ARG A 331 -15.54 6.38 2.10
CA ARG A 331 -16.60 5.38 2.00
C ARG A 331 -16.01 4.06 1.51
N LEU A 332 -16.22 3.00 2.29
CA LEU A 332 -15.61 1.69 2.03
C LEU A 332 -16.05 1.07 0.68
N ASP A 333 -17.32 1.24 0.30
CA ASP A 333 -17.84 0.66 -0.95
C ASP A 333 -17.20 1.29 -2.19
N VAL A 334 -17.05 2.62 -2.20
CA VAL A 334 -16.38 3.36 -3.28
C VAL A 334 -14.91 2.95 -3.35
N ARG A 335 -14.25 2.88 -2.18
CA ARG A 335 -12.85 2.47 -2.05
C ARG A 335 -12.60 1.09 -2.63
N LEU A 336 -13.43 0.11 -2.26
CA LEU A 336 -13.29 -1.28 -2.72
C LEU A 336 -13.58 -1.42 -4.21
N ALA A 337 -14.63 -0.77 -4.71
CA ALA A 337 -14.91 -0.74 -6.13
C ALA A 337 -13.73 -0.15 -6.91
N ALA A 338 -13.16 0.97 -6.45
CA ALA A 338 -12.05 1.64 -7.14
C ALA A 338 -10.77 0.79 -7.14
N LEU A 339 -10.44 0.15 -6.02
CA LEU A 339 -9.32 -0.80 -5.94
C LEU A 339 -9.49 -1.98 -6.90
N GLU A 340 -10.67 -2.58 -6.93
CA GLU A 340 -11.01 -3.67 -7.85
C GLU A 340 -10.83 -3.22 -9.31
N VAL A 341 -11.45 -2.11 -9.71
CA VAL A 341 -11.35 -1.59 -11.08
C VAL A 341 -9.92 -1.23 -11.47
N LEU A 342 -9.16 -0.60 -10.57
CA LEU A 342 -7.77 -0.20 -10.83
C LEU A 342 -6.91 -1.43 -11.11
N PHE A 343 -6.90 -2.42 -10.21
CA PHE A 343 -6.06 -3.60 -10.37
C PHE A 343 -6.54 -4.52 -11.49
N ASP A 344 -7.86 -4.66 -11.71
CA ASP A 344 -8.40 -5.39 -12.86
C ASP A 344 -7.94 -4.76 -14.19
N ALA A 345 -7.94 -3.43 -14.29
CA ALA A 345 -7.46 -2.73 -15.48
C ALA A 345 -5.96 -2.98 -15.74
N LEU A 346 -5.16 -2.92 -14.69
CA LEU A 346 -3.71 -3.20 -14.76
C LEU A 346 -3.42 -4.66 -15.14
N GLU A 347 -4.18 -5.62 -14.62
CA GLU A 347 -3.99 -7.04 -14.95
C GLU A 347 -4.45 -7.38 -16.37
N MET A 348 -5.58 -6.85 -16.81
CA MET A 348 -6.12 -7.13 -18.15
C MET A 348 -5.30 -6.45 -19.26
N HIS A 349 -4.82 -5.23 -19.03
CA HIS A 349 -4.18 -4.42 -20.08
C HIS A 349 -2.68 -4.23 -19.89
N GLY A 350 -2.12 -4.66 -18.76
CA GLY A 350 -0.73 -4.46 -18.39
C GLY A 350 0.32 -5.01 -19.36
N LYS A 351 0.01 -6.07 -20.11
CA LYS A 351 0.92 -6.61 -21.16
C LYS A 351 1.15 -5.60 -22.29
N LYS A 352 0.22 -4.67 -22.49
CA LYS A 352 0.31 -3.63 -23.52
C LYS A 352 1.17 -2.44 -23.06
N PHE A 353 1.55 -2.34 -21.79
CA PHE A 353 2.32 -1.21 -21.27
C PHE A 353 3.83 -1.43 -21.42
N SER A 354 4.53 -0.39 -21.86
CA SER A 354 5.99 -0.37 -21.90
C SER A 354 6.60 -0.40 -20.50
N PRO A 355 7.85 -0.85 -20.34
CA PRO A 355 8.59 -0.78 -19.08
C PRO A 355 8.62 0.62 -18.46
N GLY A 356 8.79 1.67 -19.28
CA GLY A 356 8.82 3.06 -18.82
C GLY A 356 7.48 3.52 -18.25
N LEU A 357 6.37 3.21 -18.93
CA LEU A 357 5.02 3.53 -18.45
C LEU A 357 4.70 2.79 -17.15
N TRP A 358 5.03 1.50 -17.09
CA TRP A 358 4.87 0.71 -15.87
C TRP A 358 5.67 1.26 -14.70
N LYS A 359 6.92 1.69 -14.92
CA LYS A 359 7.74 2.32 -13.88
C LYS A 359 7.04 3.57 -13.32
N SER A 360 6.47 4.40 -14.19
CA SER A 360 5.67 5.57 -13.77
C SER A 360 4.40 5.17 -13.01
N ILE A 361 3.64 4.16 -13.48
CA ILE A 361 2.45 3.68 -12.76
C ILE A 361 2.79 3.19 -11.36
N PHE A 362 3.83 2.37 -11.21
CA PHE A 362 4.25 1.88 -9.89
C PHE A 362 4.71 3.02 -8.97
N LYS A 363 5.57 3.90 -9.48
CA LYS A 363 6.18 4.97 -8.70
C LYS A 363 5.19 6.07 -8.32
N ASP A 364 4.36 6.51 -9.26
CA ASP A 364 3.59 7.74 -9.13
C ASP A 364 2.10 7.48 -8.85
N ILE A 365 1.62 6.23 -8.94
CA ILE A 365 0.22 5.87 -8.65
C ILE A 365 0.14 4.81 -7.54
N LEU A 366 0.71 3.61 -7.77
CA LEU A 366 0.49 2.47 -6.86
C LEU A 366 1.16 2.63 -5.49
N ILE A 367 2.42 3.09 -5.46
CA ILE A 367 3.14 3.30 -4.20
C ILE A 367 2.50 4.46 -3.40
N PRO A 368 2.20 5.63 -3.99
CA PRO A 368 1.46 6.70 -3.31
C PRO A 368 0.10 6.23 -2.78
N LEU A 369 -0.68 5.49 -3.56
CA LEU A 369 -1.97 4.94 -3.13
C LEU A 369 -1.84 4.09 -1.87
N LEU A 370 -0.85 3.20 -1.80
CA LEU A 370 -0.61 2.37 -0.62
C LEU A 370 -0.33 3.24 0.62
N PHE A 371 0.46 4.30 0.47
CA PHE A 371 0.74 5.22 1.57
C PHE A 371 -0.47 6.05 1.98
N GLU A 372 -1.29 6.50 1.02
CA GLU A 372 -2.53 7.23 1.29
C GLU A 372 -3.53 6.37 2.07
N LEU A 373 -3.73 5.12 1.64
CA LEU A 373 -4.58 4.15 2.34
C LEU A 373 -4.09 3.89 3.76
N HIS A 374 -2.78 3.68 3.93
CA HIS A 374 -2.18 3.49 5.23
C HIS A 374 -2.42 4.69 6.15
N HIS A 375 -2.17 5.91 5.65
CA HIS A 375 -2.39 7.13 6.42
C HIS A 375 -3.88 7.32 6.78
N LEU A 376 -4.78 7.05 5.84
CA LEU A 376 -6.23 7.14 6.04
C LEU A 376 -6.70 6.17 7.13
N GLU A 377 -6.21 4.93 7.11
CA GLU A 377 -6.54 3.93 8.13
C GLU A 377 -6.01 4.35 9.51
N VAL A 378 -4.75 4.76 9.60
CA VAL A 378 -4.16 5.28 10.85
C VAL A 378 -4.93 6.50 11.39
N PHE A 379 -5.44 7.36 10.51
CA PHE A 379 -6.28 8.49 10.91
C PHE A 379 -7.63 8.04 11.46
N LEU A 380 -8.30 7.08 10.80
CA LEU A 380 -9.59 6.54 11.23
C LEU A 380 -9.48 5.81 12.59
N GLU A 381 -8.39 5.10 12.87
CA GLU A 381 -8.18 4.43 14.18
C GLU A 381 -8.09 5.41 15.35
N LYS A 382 -7.53 6.60 15.13
CA LYS A 382 -7.38 7.62 16.17
C LYS A 382 -8.71 8.29 16.54
N GLY A 383 -9.72 8.21 15.68
CA GLY A 383 -11.04 8.82 15.86
C GLY A 383 -12.00 8.09 16.81
N ALA A 384 -11.49 7.24 17.72
CA ALA A 384 -12.27 6.44 18.69
C ALA A 384 -13.31 5.46 18.10
N HIS A 385 -13.37 5.31 16.77
CA HIS A 385 -14.21 4.32 16.11
C HIS A 385 -13.37 3.11 15.65
N PRO A 386 -13.80 1.87 15.92
CA PRO A 386 -13.11 0.70 15.40
C PRO A 386 -13.08 0.75 13.87
N LEU A 387 -11.90 0.48 13.28
CA LEU A 387 -11.73 0.43 11.83
C LEU A 387 -12.84 -0.46 11.23
N PRO A 388 -13.57 0.00 10.20
CA PRO A 388 -14.53 -0.86 9.51
C PRO A 388 -13.75 -1.99 8.83
N LYS A 389 -13.72 -3.14 9.50
CA LYS A 389 -13.22 -4.39 8.95
C LYS A 389 -13.95 -4.69 7.66
N LEU A 390 -13.22 -5.21 6.66
CA LEU A 390 -13.83 -5.55 5.38
C LEU A 390 -15.03 -6.49 5.58
N PRO A 391 -16.20 -6.21 4.99
CA PRO A 391 -17.35 -7.10 5.10
C PRO A 391 -17.01 -8.47 4.52
N LEU A 392 -17.65 -9.53 5.01
CA LEU A 392 -17.47 -10.84 4.38
C LEU A 392 -17.92 -10.77 2.91
N PRO A 393 -17.15 -11.30 1.95
CA PRO A 393 -17.53 -11.24 0.55
C PRO A 393 -18.86 -11.97 0.35
N VAL A 394 -19.89 -11.24 -0.09
CA VAL A 394 -21.14 -11.85 -0.57
C VAL A 394 -20.82 -12.50 -1.91
N PRO A 395 -21.18 -13.78 -2.16
CA PRO A 395 -20.97 -14.40 -3.46
C PRO A 395 -21.83 -13.69 -4.52
N ARG A 396 -21.27 -12.67 -5.17
CA ARG A 396 -21.84 -12.07 -6.38
C ARG A 396 -21.39 -12.88 -7.59
N ASN A 397 -22.33 -13.23 -8.47
CA ASN A 397 -22.09 -13.96 -9.72
C ASN A 397 -21.51 -13.03 -10.80
N LEU A 398 -20.37 -12.39 -10.52
CA LEU A 398 -19.59 -11.66 -11.50
C LEU A 398 -18.16 -12.18 -11.43
N SER A 399 -17.57 -12.37 -12.59
CA SER A 399 -16.25 -12.94 -12.85
C SER A 399 -15.10 -12.05 -12.36
N SER A 400 -15.19 -11.46 -11.17
CA SER A 400 -14.08 -10.67 -10.63
C SER A 400 -12.95 -11.60 -10.21
N GLN A 401 -11.77 -11.34 -10.75
CA GLN A 401 -10.51 -12.02 -10.39
C GLN A 401 -9.95 -11.48 -9.06
N MET A 402 -10.72 -10.68 -8.32
CA MET A 402 -10.36 -10.22 -6.99
C MET A 402 -10.21 -11.40 -6.03
N PRO A 403 -9.05 -11.55 -5.36
CA PRO A 403 -8.89 -12.50 -4.28
C PRO A 403 -9.97 -12.30 -3.23
N ARG A 404 -10.56 -13.39 -2.73
CA ARG A 404 -11.50 -13.33 -1.59
C ARG A 404 -10.77 -12.67 -0.42
N TYR A 405 -11.22 -11.48 -0.02
CA TYR A 405 -10.73 -10.82 1.18
C TYR A 405 -11.44 -11.39 2.41
N THR A 406 -10.75 -11.42 3.54
CA THR A 406 -11.31 -11.86 4.82
C THR A 406 -11.62 -10.65 5.68
N ALA A 407 -12.56 -10.77 6.63
CA ALA A 407 -12.91 -9.68 7.54
C ALA A 407 -11.75 -9.21 8.45
N SER A 408 -10.58 -9.83 8.36
CA SER A 408 -9.38 -9.40 9.08
C SER A 408 -8.50 -8.44 8.28
N LYS A 409 -8.72 -8.27 6.98
CA LYS A 409 -7.91 -7.41 6.12
C LYS A 409 -8.39 -5.95 6.16
N THR A 410 -7.45 -5.03 6.02
CA THR A 410 -7.72 -3.61 5.73
C THR A 410 -7.57 -3.34 4.23
N THR A 411 -7.99 -2.17 3.78
CA THR A 411 -7.81 -1.76 2.39
C THR A 411 -6.34 -1.52 2.01
N ALA A 412 -5.50 -1.04 2.94
CA ALA A 412 -4.05 -0.95 2.72
C ALA A 412 -3.42 -2.34 2.53
N THR A 413 -3.78 -3.32 3.38
CA THR A 413 -3.29 -4.70 3.22
C THR A 413 -3.72 -5.33 1.91
N LEU A 414 -4.96 -5.10 1.48
CA LEU A 414 -5.47 -5.57 0.19
C LEU A 414 -4.71 -4.91 -0.97
N CYS A 415 -4.52 -3.59 -0.94
CA CYS A 415 -3.77 -2.87 -1.96
C CYS A 415 -2.33 -3.39 -2.09
N LEU A 416 -1.66 -3.65 -0.96
CA LEU A 416 -0.31 -4.19 -0.95
C LEU A 416 -0.23 -5.57 -1.61
N GLU A 417 -1.14 -6.49 -1.27
CA GLU A 417 -1.18 -7.83 -1.87
C GLU A 417 -1.42 -7.77 -3.38
N ARG A 418 -2.35 -6.92 -3.85
CA ARG A 418 -2.65 -6.75 -5.28
C ARG A 418 -1.51 -6.09 -6.04
N LEU A 419 -0.82 -5.13 -5.42
CA LEU A 419 0.39 -4.50 -5.97
C LEU A 419 1.47 -5.55 -6.21
N LEU A 420 1.74 -6.42 -5.24
CA LEU A 420 2.74 -7.47 -5.42
C LEU A 420 2.31 -8.57 -6.40
N GLU A 421 1.01 -8.88 -6.47
CA GLU A 421 0.49 -9.80 -7.47
C GLU A 421 0.71 -9.24 -8.88
N CYS A 422 0.37 -7.97 -9.12
CA CYS A 422 0.68 -7.27 -10.36
C CYS A 422 2.19 -7.25 -10.66
N PHE A 423 3.03 -6.97 -9.66
CA PHE A 423 4.47 -7.00 -9.81
C PHE A 423 4.97 -8.37 -10.28
N GLY A 424 4.49 -9.45 -9.65
CA GLY A 424 4.86 -10.82 -10.03
C GLY A 424 4.36 -11.23 -11.40
N LEU A 425 3.14 -10.82 -11.79
CA LEU A 425 2.58 -11.06 -13.12
C LEU A 425 3.44 -10.44 -14.22
N PHE A 426 3.87 -9.19 -14.03
CA PHE A 426 4.58 -8.38 -15.03
C PHE A 426 6.08 -8.24 -14.78
N TYR A 427 6.67 -9.05 -13.90
CA TYR A 427 8.09 -8.96 -13.51
C TYR A 427 9.04 -8.85 -14.70
N ASP A 428 8.78 -9.61 -15.77
CA ASP A 428 9.58 -9.65 -17.00
C ASP A 428 9.68 -8.28 -17.70
N ILE A 429 8.69 -7.41 -17.47
CA ILE A 429 8.61 -6.04 -18.01
C ILE A 429 9.18 -5.01 -17.02
N LEU A 430 9.00 -5.23 -15.71
CA LEU A 430 9.30 -4.26 -14.65
C LEU A 430 10.78 -4.21 -14.27
N GLY A 431 11.37 -5.36 -13.91
CA GLY A 431 12.80 -5.46 -13.56
C GLY A 431 13.30 -4.71 -12.31
N PHE A 432 12.46 -4.06 -11.49
CA PHE A 432 12.85 -3.28 -10.29
C PHE A 432 12.61 -4.01 -8.95
N LEU A 433 13.06 -5.27 -8.83
CA LEU A 433 12.91 -6.04 -7.59
C LEU A 433 13.49 -5.38 -6.32
N PRO A 434 14.68 -4.74 -6.35
CA PRO A 434 15.27 -4.11 -5.17
C PRO A 434 14.36 -3.08 -4.50
N GLU A 435 13.67 -2.25 -5.28
CA GLU A 435 12.75 -1.22 -4.80
C GLU A 435 11.55 -1.83 -4.06
N VAL A 436 11.02 -2.93 -4.59
CA VAL A 436 9.90 -3.66 -3.98
C VAL A 436 10.34 -4.33 -2.68
N LEU A 437 11.51 -4.98 -2.65
CA LEU A 437 12.05 -5.59 -1.44
C LEU A 437 12.29 -4.54 -0.35
N PHE A 438 12.87 -3.40 -0.70
CA PHE A 438 13.09 -2.30 0.24
C PHE A 438 11.78 -1.79 0.85
N LEU A 439 10.76 -1.58 0.02
CA LEU A 439 9.43 -1.15 0.48
C LEU A 439 8.82 -2.16 1.46
N LEU A 440 8.84 -3.46 1.14
CA LEU A 440 8.30 -4.51 2.01
C LEU A 440 9.07 -4.61 3.32
N CYS A 441 10.41 -4.54 3.28
CA CYS A 441 11.25 -4.54 4.47
C CYS A 441 10.97 -3.34 5.37
N LYS A 442 10.63 -2.17 4.82
CA LYS A 442 10.22 -1.00 5.61
C LYS A 442 8.92 -1.26 6.36
N PHE A 443 7.88 -1.76 5.69
CA PHE A 443 6.60 -2.08 6.33
C PHE A 443 6.72 -3.22 7.35
N MET A 444 7.55 -4.23 7.10
CA MET A 444 7.83 -5.31 8.05
C MET A 444 8.53 -4.82 9.34
N SER A 445 9.19 -3.66 9.31
CA SER A 445 9.90 -3.08 10.46
C SER A 445 9.04 -2.05 11.20
N ALA A 446 7.75 -1.92 10.88
CA ALA A 446 6.87 -0.96 11.51
C ALA A 446 6.51 -1.36 12.95
N GLY A 447 6.21 -0.37 13.80
CA GLY A 447 5.89 -0.56 15.22
C GLY A 447 4.52 -1.20 15.48
N ASP A 448 4.16 -1.34 16.76
CA ASP A 448 2.97 -2.10 17.20
C ASP A 448 1.61 -1.57 16.74
N GLY A 449 1.53 -0.32 16.28
CA GLY A 449 0.32 0.23 15.66
C GLY A 449 0.03 -0.34 14.26
N GLU A 450 1.00 -0.95 13.59
CA GLU A 450 0.89 -1.34 12.17
C GLU A 450 1.00 -2.86 11.95
N GLN A 451 0.68 -3.66 12.98
CA GLN A 451 0.87 -5.11 12.97
C GLN A 451 0.24 -5.81 11.75
N GLN A 452 -0.96 -5.40 11.33
CA GLN A 452 -1.67 -6.00 10.20
C GLN A 452 -0.95 -5.75 8.87
N LEU A 453 -0.45 -4.52 8.64
CA LEU A 453 0.31 -4.19 7.44
C LEU A 453 1.68 -4.85 7.41
N ALA A 454 2.36 -4.89 8.56
CA ALA A 454 3.66 -5.55 8.71
C ALA A 454 3.57 -7.05 8.38
N THR A 455 2.57 -7.74 8.92
CA THR A 455 2.32 -9.18 8.64
C THR A 455 1.84 -9.41 7.20
N ALA A 456 0.96 -8.56 6.67
CA ALA A 456 0.53 -8.60 5.27
C ALA A 456 1.71 -8.46 4.30
N SER A 457 2.70 -7.63 4.62
CA SER A 457 3.92 -7.46 3.82
C SER A 457 4.73 -8.75 3.69
N ALA A 458 4.92 -9.45 4.80
CA ALA A 458 5.61 -10.75 4.80
C ALA A 458 4.79 -11.83 4.06
N ASN A 459 3.46 -11.87 4.25
CA ASN A 459 2.55 -12.78 3.54
C ASN A 459 2.53 -12.54 2.01
N ALA A 460 2.53 -11.27 1.61
CA ALA A 460 2.52 -10.88 0.20
C ALA A 460 3.86 -11.24 -0.46
N LEU A 461 4.99 -11.04 0.23
CA LEU A 461 6.30 -11.49 -0.22
C LEU A 461 6.32 -13.02 -0.41
N GLU A 462 5.86 -13.78 0.58
CA GLU A 462 5.73 -15.24 0.51
C GLU A 462 4.96 -15.68 -0.73
N THR A 463 3.76 -15.12 -0.92
CA THR A 463 2.89 -15.44 -2.07
C THR A 463 3.59 -15.15 -3.40
N THR A 464 4.29 -14.02 -3.47
CA THR A 464 5.02 -13.60 -4.68
C THR A 464 6.17 -14.55 -5.01
N LEU A 465 6.97 -14.92 -4.00
CA LEU A 465 8.10 -15.84 -4.18
C LEU A 465 7.64 -17.25 -4.56
N ILE A 466 6.54 -17.74 -3.99
CA ILE A 466 6.02 -19.09 -4.29
C ILE A 466 5.35 -19.16 -5.67
N ARG A 467 4.61 -18.11 -6.06
CA ARG A 467 3.83 -18.08 -7.30
C ARG A 467 4.68 -17.68 -8.50
N TYR A 468 5.47 -16.62 -8.35
CA TYR A 468 6.23 -16.00 -9.45
C TYR A 468 7.74 -16.20 -9.36
N GLY A 469 8.24 -16.87 -8.32
CA GLY A 469 9.68 -17.05 -8.11
C GLY A 469 10.45 -17.76 -9.23
N HIS A 470 9.76 -18.51 -10.10
CA HIS A 470 10.35 -19.12 -11.29
C HIS A 470 10.80 -18.10 -12.34
N LYS A 471 10.23 -16.89 -12.33
CA LYS A 471 10.61 -15.78 -13.21
C LYS A 471 11.87 -15.04 -12.74
N PHE A 472 12.18 -15.10 -11.45
CA PHE A 472 13.34 -14.41 -10.90
C PHE A 472 14.62 -15.19 -11.25
N PRO A 473 15.66 -14.55 -11.83
CA PRO A 473 16.93 -15.20 -12.11
C PRO A 473 17.80 -15.29 -10.84
N THR A 474 18.85 -16.11 -10.89
CA THR A 474 19.68 -16.46 -9.72
C THR A 474 20.28 -15.25 -9.00
N ARG A 475 20.70 -14.20 -9.73
CA ARG A 475 21.20 -12.94 -9.14
C ARG A 475 20.18 -12.25 -8.23
N HIS A 476 18.90 -12.27 -8.64
CA HIS A 476 17.82 -11.68 -7.88
C HIS A 476 17.46 -12.53 -6.68
N TRP A 477 17.56 -13.87 -6.79
CA TRP A 477 17.43 -14.77 -5.66
C TRP A 477 18.49 -14.56 -4.59
N GLY A 478 19.73 -14.23 -4.96
CA GLY A 478 20.75 -13.85 -3.99
C GLY A 478 20.31 -12.67 -3.12
N LEU A 479 19.88 -11.57 -3.77
CA LEU A 479 19.34 -10.40 -3.08
C LEU A 479 18.11 -10.71 -2.21
N ILE A 480 17.18 -11.54 -2.71
CA ILE A 480 16.00 -11.97 -1.95
C ILE A 480 16.42 -12.71 -0.68
N VAL A 481 17.32 -13.69 -0.79
CA VAL A 481 17.76 -14.48 0.37
C VAL A 481 18.50 -13.61 1.38
N ASP A 482 19.38 -12.73 0.93
CA ASP A 482 20.12 -11.83 1.82
C ASP A 482 19.17 -10.92 2.60
N GLU A 483 18.20 -10.29 1.94
CA GLU A 483 17.21 -9.44 2.60
C GLU A 483 16.25 -10.22 3.50
N LEU A 484 15.84 -11.43 3.12
CA LEU A 484 15.02 -12.30 3.98
C LEU A 484 15.76 -12.67 5.27
N CYS A 485 17.03 -13.10 5.17
CA CYS A 485 17.87 -13.41 6.32
C CYS A 485 18.07 -12.17 7.21
N ASN A 486 18.30 -11.00 6.61
CA ASN A 486 18.43 -9.75 7.36
C ASN A 486 17.12 -9.33 8.02
N ALA A 487 15.99 -9.51 7.36
CA ALA A 487 14.66 -9.23 7.93
C ALA A 487 14.37 -10.15 9.12
N MET A 488 14.69 -11.44 9.03
CA MET A 488 14.55 -12.39 10.14
C MET A 488 15.42 -11.98 11.33
N LYS A 489 16.71 -11.69 11.10
CA LYS A 489 17.64 -11.25 12.15
C LYS A 489 17.22 -9.93 12.81
N ARG A 490 16.63 -8.99 12.05
CA ARG A 490 16.10 -7.73 12.60
C ARG A 490 14.83 -7.92 13.42
N ALA A 491 14.00 -8.89 13.07
CA ALA A 491 12.79 -9.22 13.80
C ALA A 491 13.06 -10.00 15.10
N GLU A 492 14.24 -10.61 15.23
CA GLU A 492 14.68 -11.31 16.45
C GLU A 492 15.10 -10.33 17.55
N PRO A 493 14.45 -10.35 18.73
CA PRO A 493 14.75 -9.42 19.82
C PRO A 493 16.00 -9.87 20.60
N THR A 494 17.16 -9.94 19.95
CA THR A 494 18.42 -10.46 20.53
C THR A 494 18.91 -9.66 21.75
N TRP A 495 18.55 -8.38 21.83
CA TRP A 495 18.92 -7.46 22.91
C TRP A 495 18.31 -7.82 24.28
N ILE A 496 17.29 -8.69 24.36
CA ILE A 496 16.69 -9.14 25.64
C ILE A 496 17.68 -9.89 26.54
N PHE A 497 18.77 -10.42 25.98
CA PHE A 497 19.84 -11.06 26.76
C PHE A 497 20.89 -10.06 27.27
N SER A 498 20.89 -8.84 26.75
CA SER A 498 21.81 -7.77 27.15
C SER A 498 21.26 -6.91 28.29
N THR A 499 19.96 -6.94 28.53
CA THR A 499 19.33 -6.27 29.68
C THR A 499 19.57 -7.09 30.94
N SER A 500 20.54 -6.69 31.78
CA SER A 500 20.71 -7.30 33.10
C SER A 500 19.43 -7.12 33.92
N PRO A 501 18.90 -8.17 34.57
CA PRO A 501 17.89 -7.97 35.60
C PRO A 501 18.50 -7.07 36.69
N PRO A 502 17.75 -6.08 37.21
CA PRO A 502 18.22 -5.31 38.35
C PRO A 502 18.46 -6.28 39.51
N ALA A 503 19.66 -6.20 40.10
CA ALA A 503 20.03 -6.98 41.27
C ALA A 503 19.21 -6.52 42.48
N HIS A 504 17.98 -7.01 42.62
CA HIS A 504 17.15 -6.77 43.80
C HIS A 504 16.55 -8.05 44.42
N ASP A 505 16.79 -9.23 43.85
CA ASP A 505 16.23 -10.49 44.37
C ASP A 505 17.22 -11.34 45.18
N ALA A 506 18.31 -10.76 45.69
CA ALA A 506 19.27 -11.49 46.51
C ALA A 506 18.98 -11.46 48.02
N GLU A 507 17.99 -10.70 48.49
CA GLU A 507 17.65 -10.64 49.93
C GLU A 507 16.13 -10.64 50.15
N MET A 508 15.56 -11.82 50.43
CA MET A 508 14.76 -12.08 51.64
C MET A 508 14.03 -13.44 51.55
N THR A 509 14.77 -14.51 51.83
CA THR A 509 14.31 -15.57 52.72
C THR A 509 14.80 -15.24 54.13
N SER A 510 13.96 -14.64 54.98
CA SER A 510 13.89 -14.82 56.45
C SER A 510 13.21 -13.63 57.13
N ALA A 511 12.26 -13.95 58.00
CA ALA A 511 11.46 -13.04 58.81
C ALA A 511 12.23 -12.37 59.96
N SER A 512 11.90 -11.11 60.28
CA SER A 512 11.44 -10.65 61.62
C SER A 512 11.35 -9.11 61.71
N GLU A 513 10.35 -8.64 62.45
CA GLU A 513 9.87 -7.26 62.70
C GLU A 513 10.82 -6.35 63.54
N PRO A 514 10.48 -5.05 63.79
CA PRO A 514 11.38 -3.88 63.68
C PRO A 514 11.89 -3.30 65.02
N ASP A 515 12.86 -2.38 64.98
CA ASP A 515 12.87 -1.19 65.86
C ASP A 515 13.86 -0.06 65.48
N VAL A 516 13.30 1.15 65.36
CA VAL A 516 13.71 2.50 65.82
C VAL A 516 15.16 3.01 65.65
N GLY A 517 15.30 4.16 64.98
CA GLY A 517 16.44 5.06 65.15
C GLY A 517 16.59 6.17 64.10
N SER A 518 15.93 7.30 64.33
CA SER A 518 16.00 8.57 63.60
C SER A 518 17.41 9.11 63.29
N SER A 519 17.60 9.73 62.12
CA SER A 519 17.75 11.19 61.99
C SER A 519 18.24 11.61 60.61
N ILE A 520 17.50 12.55 60.03
CA ILE A 520 17.82 13.34 58.84
C ILE A 520 18.82 14.42 59.29
N GLU A 521 19.91 14.64 58.55
CA GLU A 521 20.22 15.93 57.91
C GLU A 521 21.61 15.98 57.26
N ASN A 522 21.57 16.52 56.04
CA ASN A 522 22.63 16.90 55.12
C ASN A 522 23.81 17.65 55.77
N PHE A 523 25.03 17.37 55.29
CA PHE A 523 25.96 18.44 54.91
C PHE A 523 26.87 17.97 53.76
N ALA A 524 26.91 18.80 52.73
CA ALA A 524 27.66 18.59 51.50
C ALA A 524 29.16 18.94 51.66
N GLU A 525 29.94 18.41 50.71
CA GLU A 525 31.27 18.87 50.27
C GLU A 525 32.46 18.73 51.23
N GLN A 526 33.38 17.78 50.92
CA GLN A 526 34.69 18.11 50.34
C GLN A 526 35.62 16.90 50.16
N ARG A 527 36.26 16.88 48.99
CA ARG A 527 37.55 16.27 48.61
C ARG A 527 37.62 14.77 48.28
N ALA A 528 37.60 14.56 46.96
CA ALA A 528 38.18 13.45 46.23
C ALA A 528 39.69 13.24 46.47
N LEU A 529 40.11 11.97 46.38
CA LEU A 529 41.37 11.39 45.84
C LEU A 529 41.36 9.90 46.26
N SER A 530 41.08 8.90 45.42
CA SER A 530 41.94 8.49 44.32
C SER A 530 41.42 7.19 43.64
N SER A 531 41.66 7.10 42.32
CA SER A 531 41.48 6.00 41.36
C SER A 531 40.09 5.81 40.70
N PRO A 532 40.02 5.81 39.34
CA PRO A 532 38.76 5.75 38.61
C PRO A 532 38.34 4.31 38.32
N ALA A 533 37.13 3.96 38.73
CA ALA A 533 36.38 2.87 38.10
C ALA A 533 36.04 3.29 36.64
N PRO A 534 36.10 2.38 35.66
CA PRO A 534 35.72 2.72 34.29
C PRO A 534 34.24 3.08 34.27
N SER A 535 33.94 4.26 33.76
CA SER A 535 32.61 4.85 33.70
C SER A 535 31.73 4.05 32.74
N LEU A 536 30.83 3.22 33.28
CA LEU A 536 29.82 2.47 32.52
C LEU A 536 28.79 3.37 31.80
N LEU A 537 28.81 4.68 32.03
CA LEU A 537 27.90 5.64 31.43
C LEU A 537 28.29 6.09 30.00
N THR A 538 29.53 5.84 29.57
CA THR A 538 29.97 6.15 28.18
C THR A 538 29.71 5.01 27.21
N ALA A 539 29.39 3.81 27.70
CA ALA A 539 28.99 2.67 26.85
C ALA A 539 27.51 2.76 26.43
N ALA A 540 26.67 3.48 27.18
CA ALA A 540 25.26 3.66 26.86
C ALA A 540 25.02 4.67 25.72
N THR A 541 25.93 5.61 25.49
CA THR A 541 25.82 6.59 24.40
C THR A 541 26.32 6.08 23.05
N ASN A 542 27.04 4.95 23.03
CA ASN A 542 27.53 4.29 21.82
C ASN A 542 26.80 2.99 21.50
N ALA A 543 25.59 2.78 22.05
CA ALA A 543 24.66 1.82 21.48
C ALA A 543 24.25 2.36 20.10
N SER A 544 25.01 2.00 19.07
CA SER A 544 24.56 2.04 17.68
C SER A 544 23.14 1.51 17.66
N SER A 545 22.19 2.26 17.09
CA SER A 545 20.79 1.84 16.98
C SER A 545 20.71 0.34 16.66
N PRO A 546 19.87 -0.45 17.34
CA PRO A 546 19.86 -1.92 17.24
C PRO A 546 19.48 -2.46 15.85
N HIS A 547 19.27 -1.59 14.88
CA HIS A 547 18.88 -1.92 13.52
C HIS A 547 20.06 -1.64 12.58
N GLN A 548 20.76 -2.68 12.13
CA GLN A 548 21.57 -2.57 10.91
C GLN A 548 20.65 -2.05 9.78
N PRO A 549 21.06 -1.03 9.00
CA PRO A 549 20.27 -0.55 7.88
C PRO A 549 20.07 -1.70 6.86
N SER A 550 18.92 -1.73 6.19
CA SER A 550 18.72 -2.65 5.05
C SER A 550 19.86 -2.47 4.04
N LEU A 551 20.42 -3.57 3.51
CA LEU A 551 21.53 -3.50 2.54
C LEU A 551 21.08 -2.72 1.30
N LEU A 552 19.80 -2.86 0.93
CA LEU A 552 19.18 -2.09 -0.15
C LEU A 552 19.10 -0.58 0.11
N GLY A 553 18.97 -0.18 1.39
CA GLY A 553 18.98 1.23 1.79
C GLY A 553 20.35 1.90 1.61
N MET A 554 21.42 1.12 1.41
CA MET A 554 22.76 1.64 1.13
C MET A 554 22.98 1.98 -0.35
N TYR A 555 22.06 1.61 -1.25
CA TYR A 555 22.17 1.87 -2.68
C TYR A 555 21.40 3.14 -3.07
N PRO A 556 22.08 4.24 -3.46
CA PRO A 556 21.42 5.51 -3.78
C PRO A 556 20.38 5.41 -4.90
N GLY A 557 20.55 4.48 -5.85
CA GLY A 557 19.61 4.26 -6.95
C GLY A 557 18.24 3.72 -6.53
N VAL A 558 18.20 2.87 -5.50
CA VAL A 558 16.94 2.32 -4.94
C VAL A 558 16.19 3.44 -4.20
N VAL A 559 16.93 4.20 -3.40
CA VAL A 559 16.44 5.37 -2.68
C VAL A 559 15.91 6.46 -3.62
N ALA A 560 16.65 6.79 -4.67
CA ALA A 560 16.27 7.81 -5.65
C ALA A 560 15.08 7.39 -6.51
N THR A 561 14.97 6.11 -6.89
CA THR A 561 13.86 5.62 -7.71
C THR A 561 12.52 5.68 -6.97
N LEU A 562 12.53 5.31 -5.68
CA LEU A 562 11.36 5.42 -4.81
C LEU A 562 10.98 6.87 -4.46
N ASN A 563 11.84 7.84 -4.81
CA ASN A 563 11.64 9.28 -4.60
C ASN A 563 11.19 9.61 -3.17
N PHE A 564 11.69 8.84 -2.20
CA PHE A 564 11.53 9.21 -0.80
C PHE A 564 12.25 10.55 -0.62
N SER A 565 11.51 11.59 -0.25
CA SER A 565 12.12 12.75 0.39
C SER A 565 12.74 12.24 1.68
N PHE A 566 14.03 11.96 1.63
CA PHE A 566 14.84 11.89 2.83
C PHE A 566 14.73 13.29 3.45
N ALA A 567 13.87 13.45 4.45
CA ALA A 567 14.24 14.29 5.56
C ALA A 567 15.54 13.67 6.08
N ALA A 568 16.66 14.17 5.56
CA ALA A 568 18.01 13.87 5.99
C ALA A 568 18.14 14.40 7.41
N SER A 569 17.60 13.63 8.33
CA SER A 569 17.69 13.69 9.76
C SER A 569 16.92 12.44 10.16
N PHE A 570 17.59 11.40 10.63
CA PHE A 570 17.03 10.79 11.83
C PHE A 570 16.72 11.99 12.72
N PRO A 571 15.46 12.32 13.06
CA PRO A 571 15.32 13.02 14.31
C PRO A 571 16.09 12.12 15.26
N LEU A 572 17.11 12.66 15.93
CA LEU A 572 17.33 12.22 17.29
C LEU A 572 16.01 12.56 17.97
N THR A 573 15.01 11.70 17.80
CA THR A 573 13.81 11.72 18.60
C THR A 573 14.41 11.55 19.97
N MET A 574 14.37 12.61 20.76
CA MET A 574 14.66 12.52 22.18
C MET A 574 13.76 11.40 22.67
N VAL A 575 14.35 10.20 22.81
CA VAL A 575 13.62 8.99 23.10
C VAL A 575 12.96 9.26 24.44
N GLY A 576 11.64 9.41 24.42
CA GLY A 576 10.89 9.67 25.64
C GLY A 576 11.14 8.53 26.62
N VAL A 577 11.05 8.79 27.93
CA VAL A 577 11.21 7.76 28.97
C VAL A 577 10.34 6.52 28.68
N GLY A 578 9.14 6.73 28.11
CA GLY A 578 8.24 5.65 27.66
C GLY A 578 8.71 4.86 26.41
N GLU A 579 9.44 5.46 25.47
CA GLU A 579 10.04 4.72 24.34
C GLU A 579 11.27 3.91 24.79
N VAL A 580 12.04 4.41 25.76
CA VAL A 580 13.13 3.65 26.39
C VAL A 580 12.57 2.44 27.16
N GLU A 581 11.41 2.58 27.80
CA GLU A 581 10.71 1.47 28.45
C GLU A 581 10.10 0.49 27.43
N ALA A 582 9.54 0.97 26.33
CA ALA A 582 9.04 0.13 25.23
C ALA A 582 10.17 -0.67 24.55
N GLN A 583 11.38 -0.12 24.47
CA GLN A 583 12.58 -0.81 23.98
C GLN A 583 13.07 -1.94 24.91
N ARG A 584 12.51 -2.09 26.12
CA ARG A 584 12.84 -3.21 27.03
C ARG A 584 12.02 -4.47 26.80
N VAL A 585 10.93 -4.40 26.04
CA VAL A 585 10.10 -5.59 25.71
C VAL A 585 9.94 -5.80 24.21
N PRO A 586 10.01 -7.05 23.71
CA PRO A 586 9.81 -7.32 22.29
C PRO A 586 8.41 -6.91 21.82
N SER A 587 8.33 -6.09 20.77
CA SER A 587 7.08 -5.68 20.15
C SER A 587 6.31 -6.87 19.57
N ARG A 588 4.99 -6.86 19.63
CA ARG A 588 4.16 -7.96 19.07
C ARG A 588 4.27 -8.05 17.55
N SER A 589 4.45 -6.92 16.88
CA SER A 589 4.52 -6.84 15.41
C SER A 589 5.76 -7.52 14.86
N HIS A 590 6.94 -7.21 15.40
CA HIS A 590 8.17 -7.90 14.99
C HIS A 590 8.09 -9.41 15.18
N LEU A 591 7.47 -9.90 16.26
CA LEU A 591 7.31 -11.33 16.51
C LEU A 591 6.30 -12.02 15.56
N ALA A 592 5.23 -11.32 15.18
CA ALA A 592 4.28 -11.80 14.19
C ALA A 592 4.91 -11.83 12.78
N VAL A 593 5.73 -10.84 12.45
CA VAL A 593 6.55 -10.82 11.23
C VAL A 593 7.56 -11.97 11.24
N LEU A 594 8.28 -12.19 12.34
CA LEU A 594 9.23 -13.30 12.47
C LEU A 594 8.56 -14.66 12.22
N LEU A 595 7.40 -14.89 12.83
CA LEU A 595 6.61 -16.11 12.62
C LEU A 595 6.24 -16.30 11.13
N THR A 596 5.87 -15.20 10.47
CA THR A 596 5.52 -15.21 9.04
C THR A 596 6.75 -15.47 8.16
N LEU A 597 7.91 -14.88 8.50
CA LEU A 597 9.16 -15.09 7.78
C LEU A 597 9.70 -16.53 7.93
N GLN A 598 9.53 -17.16 9.10
CA GLN A 598 9.85 -18.58 9.30
C GLN A 598 9.01 -19.47 8.37
N ARG A 599 7.71 -19.21 8.26
CA ARG A 599 6.81 -19.91 7.33
C ARG A 599 7.22 -19.69 5.87
N LEU A 600 7.49 -18.43 5.50
CA LEU A 600 7.95 -18.04 4.17
C LEU A 600 9.21 -18.83 3.79
N ALA A 601 10.22 -18.84 4.66
CA ALA A 601 11.48 -19.55 4.41
C ALA A 601 11.25 -21.05 4.15
N GLY A 602 10.45 -21.70 4.99
CA GLY A 602 10.06 -23.11 4.79
C GLY A 602 9.34 -23.35 3.47
N ASN A 603 8.36 -22.51 3.13
CA ASN A 603 7.58 -22.64 1.91
C ASN A 603 8.40 -22.37 0.63
N VAL A 604 9.34 -21.42 0.66
CA VAL A 604 10.26 -21.17 -0.46
C VAL A 604 11.20 -22.37 -0.67
N LEU A 605 11.76 -22.93 0.40
CA LEU A 605 12.63 -24.11 0.34
C LEU A 605 11.88 -25.35 -0.15
N ALA A 606 10.65 -25.57 0.30
CA ALA A 606 9.78 -26.65 -0.21
C ALA A 606 9.36 -26.41 -1.68
N SER A 607 9.11 -25.15 -2.05
CA SER A 607 8.77 -24.78 -3.43
C SER A 607 9.95 -24.99 -4.39
N ARG A 608 11.20 -24.82 -3.94
CA ARG A 608 12.40 -25.14 -4.74
C ARG A 608 12.46 -26.61 -5.15
N GLN A 609 11.95 -27.51 -4.31
CA GLN A 609 11.95 -28.94 -4.57
C GLN A 609 10.86 -29.36 -5.56
N SER A 610 9.71 -28.67 -5.55
CA SER A 610 8.55 -28.98 -6.41
C SER A 610 8.50 -28.17 -7.72
N LYS A 611 9.00 -26.93 -7.69
CA LYS A 611 9.07 -26.00 -8.82
C LYS A 611 10.53 -25.67 -9.08
N LYS A 612 10.97 -25.65 -10.35
CA LYS A 612 12.34 -25.28 -10.74
C LYS A 612 12.60 -23.77 -10.50
N LEU A 613 12.74 -23.37 -9.24
CA LEU A 613 13.20 -22.03 -8.86
C LEU A 613 14.68 -21.91 -9.20
N SER A 614 15.12 -20.74 -9.72
CA SER A 614 16.54 -20.49 -10.01
C SER A 614 17.39 -20.17 -8.75
N LEU A 615 16.87 -20.55 -7.57
CA LEU A 615 17.52 -20.45 -6.28
C LEU A 615 18.67 -21.47 -6.19
N SER A 616 19.90 -20.98 -6.14
CA SER A 616 21.10 -21.84 -6.04
C SER A 616 21.13 -22.63 -4.73
N VAL A 617 21.85 -23.75 -4.72
CA VAL A 617 22.09 -24.58 -3.51
C VAL A 617 22.68 -23.76 -2.35
N GLY A 618 23.66 -22.87 -2.63
CA GLY A 618 24.30 -22.04 -1.61
C GLY A 618 23.32 -21.13 -0.89
N HIS A 619 22.56 -20.33 -1.64
CA HIS A 619 21.50 -19.48 -1.07
C HIS A 619 20.38 -20.28 -0.37
N ALA A 620 20.02 -21.46 -0.88
CA ALA A 620 19.05 -22.34 -0.20
C ALA A 620 19.58 -22.82 1.16
N ARG A 621 20.88 -23.14 1.24
CA ARG A 621 21.54 -23.52 2.51
C ARG A 621 21.59 -22.37 3.50
N LEU A 622 21.89 -21.15 3.04
CA LEU A 622 21.88 -19.95 3.88
C LEU A 622 20.48 -19.67 4.46
N LEU A 623 19.43 -19.81 3.65
CA LEU A 623 18.06 -19.63 4.13
C LEU A 623 17.67 -20.73 5.14
N LEU A 624 18.08 -21.98 4.89
CA LEU A 624 17.86 -23.11 5.80
C LEU A 624 18.62 -22.93 7.13
N SER A 625 19.85 -22.40 7.10
CA SER A 625 20.62 -22.12 8.32
C SER A 625 20.01 -20.95 9.10
N CYS A 626 19.54 -19.91 8.44
CA CYS A 626 18.86 -18.79 9.09
C CYS A 626 17.55 -19.23 9.77
N LEU A 627 16.77 -20.10 9.12
CA LEU A 627 15.59 -20.73 9.75
C LEU A 627 15.97 -21.52 11.00
N ARG A 628 17.07 -22.28 10.95
CA ARG A 628 17.59 -23.03 12.08
C ARG A 628 18.00 -22.13 13.24
N GLU A 629 18.78 -21.10 12.96
CA GLU A 629 19.23 -20.12 13.96
C GLU A 629 18.03 -19.48 14.67
N SER A 630 16.96 -19.19 13.92
CA SER A 630 15.76 -18.53 14.43
C SER A 630 15.00 -19.35 15.48
N PHE A 631 14.74 -20.63 15.23
CA PHE A 631 14.04 -21.45 16.23
C PHE A 631 14.96 -21.81 17.41
N ILE A 632 16.28 -21.91 17.19
CA ILE A 632 17.26 -22.10 18.28
C ILE A 632 17.25 -20.87 19.19
N PHE A 633 17.17 -19.66 18.63
CA PHE A 633 17.02 -18.44 19.41
C PHE A 633 15.74 -18.47 20.25
N ALA A 634 14.59 -18.79 19.63
CA ALA A 634 13.31 -18.89 20.34
C ALA A 634 13.38 -19.91 21.51
N ARG A 635 14.01 -21.06 21.27
CA ARG A 635 14.26 -22.07 22.31
C ARG A 635 15.10 -21.55 23.47
N LYS A 636 16.19 -20.83 23.21
CA LYS A 636 17.03 -20.21 24.26
C LYS A 636 16.21 -19.27 25.16
N VAL A 637 15.28 -18.52 24.58
CA VAL A 637 14.36 -17.65 25.34
C VAL A 637 13.40 -18.49 26.19
N ASN A 638 12.82 -19.54 25.61
CA ASN A 638 11.90 -20.44 26.31
C ASN A 638 12.58 -21.20 27.46
N ASP A 639 13.85 -21.59 27.32
CA ASP A 639 14.60 -22.29 28.36
C ASP A 639 15.07 -21.36 29.49
N SER A 640 15.22 -20.06 29.22
CA SER A 640 15.63 -19.07 30.23
C SER A 640 14.46 -18.64 31.12
N SER A 641 14.19 -19.42 32.17
CA SER A 641 13.09 -19.12 33.12
C SER A 641 13.28 -17.79 33.86
N SER A 642 14.52 -17.40 34.19
CA SER A 642 14.84 -16.12 34.84
C SER A 642 14.52 -14.94 33.93
N LEU A 643 14.91 -15.00 32.66
CA LEU A 643 14.59 -13.99 31.66
C LEU A 643 13.07 -13.85 31.48
N ARG A 644 12.35 -14.97 31.33
CA ARG A 644 10.89 -14.93 31.13
C ARG A 644 10.14 -14.38 32.34
N ARG A 645 10.61 -14.65 33.57
CA ARG A 645 10.09 -14.01 34.79
C ARG A 645 10.34 -12.49 34.76
N TYR A 646 11.57 -12.06 34.44
CA TYR A 646 11.89 -10.65 34.30
C TYR A 646 10.99 -9.95 33.26
N LEU A 647 10.86 -10.53 32.05
CA LEU A 647 10.01 -9.99 30.98
C LEU A 647 8.55 -9.89 31.41
N ARG A 648 8.06 -10.85 32.20
CA ARG A 648 6.74 -10.77 32.83
C ARG A 648 6.65 -9.61 33.82
N HIS A 649 7.65 -9.40 34.66
CA HIS A 649 7.64 -8.28 35.61
C HIS A 649 7.60 -6.93 34.91
N VAL A 650 8.32 -6.75 33.80
CA VAL A 650 8.28 -5.52 32.98
C VAL A 650 7.06 -5.43 32.04
N GLY A 651 6.06 -6.29 32.22
CA GLY A 651 4.78 -6.16 31.53
C GLY A 651 4.67 -6.87 30.17
N TRP A 652 5.68 -7.63 29.74
CA TRP A 652 5.57 -8.45 28.53
C TRP A 652 4.62 -9.63 28.79
N ARG A 653 3.67 -9.87 27.86
CA ARG A 653 2.61 -10.89 27.99
C ARG A 653 2.47 -11.78 26.75
N TYR A 654 3.46 -11.77 25.87
CA TYR A 654 3.42 -12.53 24.62
C TYR A 654 3.44 -14.04 24.87
N GLY A 655 2.64 -14.81 24.12
CA GLY A 655 2.57 -16.28 24.24
C GLY A 655 1.80 -16.80 25.47
N MET A 656 1.21 -15.92 26.30
CA MET A 656 0.38 -16.31 27.44
C MET A 656 -1.08 -16.49 27.00
N THR A 657 -1.74 -17.54 27.48
CA THR A 657 -3.16 -17.81 27.18
C THR A 657 -4.07 -17.04 28.14
N VAL A 658 -3.65 -16.93 29.41
CA VAL A 658 -4.40 -16.23 30.47
C VAL A 658 -3.48 -15.23 31.18
N PRO A 659 -3.72 -13.91 31.06
CA PRO A 659 -2.84 -12.88 31.63
C PRO A 659 -2.69 -12.90 33.16
N SER A 660 -3.68 -13.46 33.87
CA SER A 660 -3.72 -13.61 35.34
C SER A 660 -3.13 -14.92 35.84
N SER A 661 -2.66 -15.81 34.95
CA SER A 661 -2.14 -17.12 35.32
C SER A 661 -0.70 -17.08 35.83
N SER A 662 -0.20 -18.21 36.36
CA SER A 662 1.22 -18.41 36.66
C SER A 662 2.08 -18.64 35.41
N GLU A 663 1.51 -18.56 34.19
CA GLU A 663 2.25 -18.71 32.93
C GLU A 663 3.34 -17.66 32.76
N LEU A 664 4.37 -18.02 32.00
CA LEU A 664 5.45 -17.14 31.62
C LEU A 664 5.30 -16.73 30.15
N PRO A 665 5.67 -15.50 29.78
CA PRO A 665 5.74 -15.08 28.39
C PRO A 665 6.65 -16.01 27.59
N SER A 666 6.28 -16.40 26.37
CA SER A 666 7.02 -17.41 25.62
C SER A 666 7.09 -17.11 24.12
N LEU A 667 8.16 -17.59 23.48
CA LEU A 667 8.32 -17.65 22.03
C LEU A 667 8.05 -19.06 21.50
N LEU A 668 7.16 -19.81 22.16
CA LEU A 668 6.85 -21.20 21.79
C LEU A 668 6.32 -21.28 20.35
N SER A 669 5.51 -20.30 19.91
CA SER A 669 5.01 -20.25 18.54
C SER A 669 6.15 -20.18 17.50
N GLN A 670 7.16 -19.35 17.73
CA GLN A 670 8.33 -19.21 16.85
C GLN A 670 9.23 -20.45 16.88
N GLU A 671 9.39 -21.07 18.05
CA GLU A 671 10.16 -22.30 18.19
C GLU A 671 9.50 -23.45 17.43
N VAL A 672 8.22 -23.71 17.71
CA VAL A 672 7.43 -24.81 17.18
C VAL A 672 7.28 -24.67 15.66
N LEU A 673 6.90 -23.48 15.17
CA LEU A 673 6.76 -23.26 13.73
C LEU A 673 8.10 -23.37 13.01
N GLY A 674 9.17 -22.80 13.55
CA GLY A 674 10.49 -22.89 12.94
C GLY A 674 11.00 -24.34 12.87
N LYS A 675 10.82 -25.14 13.94
CA LYS A 675 11.11 -26.58 13.93
C LYS A 675 10.28 -27.31 12.87
N GLN A 676 8.97 -27.04 12.81
CA GLN A 676 8.07 -27.67 11.83
C GLN A 676 8.50 -27.38 10.38
N GLN A 677 8.78 -26.11 10.05
CA GLN A 677 9.22 -25.73 8.71
C GLN A 677 10.58 -26.32 8.35
N TYR A 678 11.50 -26.36 9.31
CA TYR A 678 12.83 -26.96 9.11
C TYR A 678 12.71 -28.47 8.86
N LEU A 679 11.96 -29.20 9.70
CA LEU A 679 11.72 -30.63 9.54
C LEU A 679 11.04 -30.95 8.21
N ARG A 680 10.04 -30.18 7.81
CA ARG A 680 9.36 -30.36 6.51
C ARG A 680 10.35 -30.32 5.34
N VAL A 681 11.33 -29.41 5.36
CA VAL A 681 12.36 -29.33 4.32
C VAL A 681 13.30 -30.54 4.37
N LEU A 682 13.64 -31.03 5.56
CA LEU A 682 14.48 -32.22 5.73
C LEU A 682 13.77 -33.52 5.32
N PHE A 683 12.54 -33.74 5.75
CA PHE A 683 11.73 -34.90 5.33
C PHE A 683 11.55 -34.93 3.81
N ALA A 684 11.20 -33.80 3.22
CA ALA A 684 11.07 -33.70 1.76
C ALA A 684 12.41 -33.90 1.02
N THR A 685 13.54 -33.61 1.66
CA THR A 685 14.89 -33.92 1.16
C THR A 685 15.18 -35.43 1.23
N VAL A 686 14.88 -36.07 2.36
CA VAL A 686 15.13 -37.49 2.62
C VAL A 686 14.26 -38.39 1.72
N ASN A 687 13.02 -37.97 1.45
CA ASN A 687 12.08 -38.71 0.60
C ASN A 687 12.38 -38.66 -0.92
N GLN A 688 13.35 -37.86 -1.38
CA GLN A 688 13.71 -37.81 -2.80
C GLN A 688 14.62 -38.99 -3.19
N SER A 689 14.22 -39.78 -4.18
CA SER A 689 14.96 -40.96 -4.65
C SER A 689 16.28 -40.58 -5.39
N VAL A 690 17.40 -40.72 -4.69
CA VAL A 690 18.82 -40.99 -5.10
C VAL A 690 19.48 -40.22 -6.28
N ASN A 691 18.80 -39.58 -7.23
CA ASN A 691 19.46 -39.14 -8.48
C ASN A 691 19.53 -37.62 -8.77
N THR A 692 19.43 -36.75 -7.76
CA THR A 692 19.55 -35.29 -8.00
C THR A 692 20.30 -34.55 -6.89
N SER A 693 21.61 -34.74 -6.81
CA SER A 693 22.51 -34.01 -5.89
C SER A 693 22.48 -32.48 -6.09
N GLU A 694 22.01 -31.99 -7.24
CA GLU A 694 21.98 -30.55 -7.56
C GLU A 694 20.73 -29.81 -7.01
N VAL A 695 19.68 -30.54 -6.63
CA VAL A 695 18.36 -29.94 -6.32
C VAL A 695 18.18 -29.66 -4.82
N VAL A 696 19.00 -30.25 -3.95
CA VAL A 696 18.76 -30.24 -2.50
C VAL A 696 19.62 -29.18 -1.78
N PRO A 697 19.10 -28.43 -0.77
CA PRO A 697 19.89 -27.42 -0.04
C PRO A 697 21.06 -28.02 0.77
N ILE A 698 20.92 -29.27 1.17
CA ILE A 698 21.79 -30.00 2.09
C ILE A 698 21.99 -31.43 1.57
N GLY A 699 23.09 -32.10 1.90
CA GLY A 699 23.27 -33.50 1.48
C GLY A 699 22.19 -34.41 2.10
N VAL A 700 21.76 -35.46 1.39
CA VAL A 700 20.70 -36.37 1.89
C VAL A 700 21.08 -37.03 3.21
N GLU A 701 22.35 -37.43 3.36
CA GLU A 701 22.86 -38.03 4.61
C GLU A 701 22.88 -37.03 5.77
N GLU A 702 23.31 -35.80 5.49
CA GLU A 702 23.33 -34.71 6.48
C GLU A 702 21.90 -34.29 6.87
N ALA A 703 20.97 -34.27 5.90
CA ALA A 703 19.55 -34.07 6.16
C ALA A 703 18.98 -35.15 7.08
N ARG A 704 19.33 -36.42 6.82
CA ARG A 704 18.90 -37.56 7.60
C ARG A 704 19.39 -37.47 9.05
N GLU A 705 20.66 -37.10 9.24
CA GLU A 705 21.27 -36.92 10.57
C GLU A 705 20.58 -35.78 11.35
N TYR A 706 20.39 -34.62 10.72
CA TYR A 706 19.72 -33.49 11.38
C TYR A 706 18.23 -33.74 11.63
N MET A 707 17.55 -34.45 10.73
CA MET A 707 16.16 -34.86 10.90
C MET A 707 16.03 -35.80 12.10
N ALA A 708 16.84 -36.87 12.15
CA ALA A 708 16.79 -37.85 13.23
C ALA A 708 17.05 -37.19 14.59
N ARG A 709 18.09 -36.36 14.71
CA ARG A 709 18.39 -35.63 15.95
C ARG A 709 17.25 -34.73 16.39
N LEU A 710 16.72 -33.90 15.49
CA LEU A 710 15.69 -32.93 15.86
C LEU A 710 14.36 -33.61 16.23
N VAL A 711 14.02 -34.73 15.57
CA VAL A 711 12.86 -35.55 15.93
C VAL A 711 13.05 -36.20 17.30
N GLN A 712 14.21 -36.84 17.53
CA GLN A 712 14.54 -37.44 18.84
C GLN A 712 14.44 -36.40 19.96
N ASP A 713 15.18 -35.30 19.84
CA ASP A 713 15.21 -34.23 20.84
C ASP A 713 13.79 -33.70 21.13
N SER A 714 13.00 -33.45 20.08
CA SER A 714 11.66 -32.87 20.24
C SER A 714 10.66 -33.84 20.88
N VAL A 715 10.75 -35.14 20.58
CA VAL A 715 9.89 -36.17 21.18
C VAL A 715 10.31 -36.47 22.62
N GLU A 716 11.60 -36.58 22.89
CA GLU A 716 12.13 -36.78 24.24
C GLU A 716 11.76 -35.61 25.16
N GLU A 717 11.91 -34.37 24.69
CA GLU A 717 11.47 -33.17 25.40
C GLU A 717 9.98 -33.20 25.73
N TYR A 718 9.15 -33.57 24.74
CA TYR A 718 7.71 -33.68 24.93
C TYR A 718 7.35 -34.74 25.97
N LEU A 719 7.97 -35.92 25.92
CA LEU A 719 7.77 -37.01 26.88
C LEU A 719 8.19 -36.66 28.30
N VAL A 720 9.25 -35.85 28.45
CA VAL A 720 9.66 -35.31 29.76
C VAL A 720 8.57 -34.41 30.34
N TRP A 721 7.95 -33.56 29.52
CA TRP A 721 6.90 -32.65 29.99
C TRP A 721 5.56 -33.34 30.26
N THR A 722 5.26 -34.45 29.58
CA THR A 722 4.05 -35.26 29.86
C THR A 722 4.20 -36.20 31.06
N GLY A 723 5.41 -36.31 31.63
CA GLY A 723 5.68 -37.21 32.77
C GLY A 723 5.87 -38.68 32.38
N SER A 724 5.96 -38.98 31.08
CA SER A 724 6.18 -40.35 30.56
C SER A 724 7.65 -40.77 30.62
N ALA A 725 8.59 -39.83 30.87
CA ALA A 725 10.01 -40.11 31.04
C ALA A 725 10.42 -40.21 32.53
N PRO A 726 11.44 -41.01 32.91
CA PRO A 726 11.68 -41.44 34.30
C PRO A 726 12.20 -40.39 35.30
N ARG A 727 12.08 -39.08 35.03
CA ARG A 727 12.71 -38.04 35.86
C ARG A 727 11.84 -36.79 35.99
N GLN A 728 10.79 -36.87 36.80
CA GLN A 728 10.38 -35.83 37.77
C GLN A 728 9.00 -36.19 38.32
N VAL A 729 8.98 -36.93 39.43
CA VAL A 729 7.82 -36.94 40.31
C VAL A 729 7.77 -35.56 40.96
N CYS A 730 6.76 -34.76 40.64
CA CYS A 730 6.51 -33.51 41.36
C CYS A 730 6.03 -33.85 42.77
N GLU A 731 6.74 -33.34 43.80
CA GLU A 731 6.45 -33.58 45.22
C GLU A 731 5.05 -33.12 45.68
N ASN A 732 4.30 -32.37 44.85
CA ASN A 732 2.98 -31.80 45.18
C ASN A 732 1.84 -32.10 44.17
N GLY A 733 2.00 -33.05 43.24
CA GLY A 733 0.93 -33.52 42.35
C GLY A 733 0.33 -32.50 41.36
N THR A 734 0.81 -31.25 41.32
CA THR A 734 0.35 -30.19 40.41
C THR A 734 1.42 -29.88 39.36
N VAL A 735 1.08 -30.08 38.08
CA VAL A 735 1.96 -29.77 36.94
C VAL A 735 2.17 -28.25 36.86
N PRO A 736 3.42 -27.75 36.80
CA PRO A 736 3.67 -26.31 36.65
C PRO A 736 3.02 -25.76 35.38
N ALA A 737 2.44 -24.55 35.45
CA ALA A 737 1.78 -23.93 34.31
C ALA A 737 2.70 -23.78 33.07
N ASP A 738 4.00 -23.58 33.28
CA ASP A 738 5.00 -23.53 32.21
C ASP A 738 5.14 -24.88 31.46
N VAL A 739 5.08 -26.00 32.17
CA VAL A 739 5.14 -27.34 31.58
C VAL A 739 3.86 -27.59 30.77
N LYS A 740 2.70 -27.22 31.30
CA LYS A 740 1.42 -27.29 30.58
C LYS A 740 1.46 -26.48 29.29
N GLN A 741 1.94 -25.24 29.33
CA GLN A 741 2.08 -24.37 28.16
C GLN A 741 3.02 -24.98 27.10
N ARG A 742 4.12 -25.63 27.51
CA ARG A 742 5.03 -26.34 26.60
C ARG A 742 4.37 -27.55 25.94
N VAL A 743 3.66 -28.39 26.69
CA VAL A 743 2.91 -29.55 26.16
C VAL A 743 1.88 -29.09 25.13
N GLU A 744 1.03 -28.12 25.49
CA GLU A 744 0.01 -27.58 24.58
C GLU A 744 0.64 -26.97 23.32
N GLY A 745 1.74 -26.22 23.48
CA GLY A 745 2.46 -25.60 22.36
C GLY A 745 3.14 -26.59 21.41
N TYR A 746 3.69 -27.69 21.93
CA TYR A 746 4.39 -28.70 21.13
C TYR A 746 3.47 -29.76 20.50
N THR A 747 2.24 -29.89 20.99
CA THR A 747 1.28 -30.89 20.48
C THR A 747 1.12 -30.83 18.95
N PRO A 748 0.94 -29.66 18.30
CA PRO A 748 0.87 -29.58 16.84
C PRO A 748 2.15 -30.02 16.12
N LEU A 749 3.32 -29.78 16.72
CA LEU A 749 4.61 -30.25 16.16
C LEU A 749 4.72 -31.77 16.25
N MET A 750 4.29 -32.38 17.36
CA MET A 750 4.28 -33.85 17.51
C MET A 750 3.38 -34.49 16.46
N VAL A 751 2.18 -33.95 16.25
CA VAL A 751 1.28 -34.42 15.19
C VAL A 751 1.93 -34.30 13.81
N ALA A 752 2.51 -33.15 13.48
CA ALA A 752 3.20 -32.95 12.20
C ALA A 752 4.39 -33.90 12.01
N ILE A 753 5.17 -34.18 13.06
CA ILE A 753 6.27 -35.15 13.02
C ILE A 753 5.75 -36.56 12.71
N LEU A 754 4.68 -36.99 13.40
CA LEU A 754 4.09 -38.31 13.20
C LEU A 754 3.49 -38.47 11.80
N GLU A 755 2.87 -37.42 11.26
CA GLU A 755 2.36 -37.39 9.88
C GLU A 755 3.48 -37.54 8.85
N GLU A 756 4.58 -36.79 9.00
CA GLU A 756 5.74 -36.88 8.09
C GLU A 756 6.45 -38.24 8.19
N LEU A 757 6.59 -38.79 9.41
CA LEU A 757 7.15 -40.13 9.64
C LEU A 757 6.28 -41.22 9.01
N ALA A 758 4.96 -41.10 9.08
CA ALA A 758 4.02 -42.02 8.42
C ALA A 758 4.12 -41.96 6.88
N GLY A 759 4.57 -40.83 6.34
CA GLY A 759 4.83 -40.64 4.91
C GLY A 759 6.16 -41.21 4.40
N LEU A 760 7.06 -41.66 5.28
CA LEU A 760 8.35 -42.25 4.89
C LEU A 760 8.15 -43.60 4.17
N GLY A 761 8.93 -43.84 3.11
CA GLY A 761 8.98 -45.15 2.46
C GLY A 761 9.49 -46.22 3.42
N SER A 762 8.98 -47.45 3.31
CA SER A 762 9.38 -48.60 4.15
C SER A 762 10.89 -48.78 4.37
N PRO A 763 11.77 -48.72 3.34
CA PRO A 763 13.20 -48.90 3.56
C PRO A 763 13.85 -47.74 4.33
N GLU A 764 13.30 -46.53 4.26
CA GLU A 764 13.79 -45.39 5.01
C GLU A 764 13.29 -45.45 6.46
N LEU A 765 12.03 -45.81 6.66
CA LEU A 765 11.47 -46.00 8.00
C LEU A 765 12.24 -47.08 8.78
N GLU A 766 12.54 -48.22 8.17
CA GLU A 766 13.32 -49.31 8.77
C GLU A 766 14.68 -48.85 9.32
N ARG A 767 15.35 -47.91 8.64
CA ARG A 767 16.64 -47.34 9.09
C ARG A 767 16.51 -46.54 10.39
N HIS A 768 15.34 -45.98 10.65
CA HIS A 768 15.08 -45.14 11.82
C HIS A 768 14.42 -45.91 12.98
N MET A 769 13.92 -47.14 12.74
CA MET A 769 13.17 -47.91 13.74
C MET A 769 13.94 -48.17 15.04
N SER A 770 15.27 -48.29 15.00
CA SER A 770 16.08 -48.62 16.18
C SER A 770 15.96 -47.59 17.30
N TRP A 771 15.80 -46.31 16.94
CA TRP A 771 15.63 -45.22 17.90
C TRP A 771 14.18 -44.71 17.93
N LEU A 772 13.42 -44.87 16.84
CA LEU A 772 12.05 -44.39 16.75
C LEU A 772 11.06 -45.28 17.53
N TYR A 773 11.25 -46.60 17.50
CA TYR A 773 10.33 -47.55 18.14
C TYR A 773 10.16 -47.31 19.65
N PRO A 774 11.24 -47.14 20.45
CA PRO A 774 11.10 -46.81 21.88
C PRO A 774 10.34 -45.50 22.11
N LEU A 775 10.60 -44.46 21.31
CA LEU A 775 9.96 -43.16 21.45
C LEU A 775 8.46 -43.21 21.13
N LEU A 776 8.08 -43.89 20.04
CA LEU A 776 6.67 -44.10 19.68
C LEU A 776 5.93 -44.91 20.74
N THR A 777 6.59 -45.93 21.30
CA THR A 777 6.02 -46.72 22.40
C THR A 777 5.73 -45.83 23.60
N ASN A 778 6.71 -45.03 24.02
CA ASN A 778 6.56 -44.12 25.16
C ASN A 778 5.49 -43.04 24.95
N LEU A 779 5.25 -42.59 23.71
CA LEU A 779 4.18 -41.64 23.39
C LEU A 779 2.78 -42.21 23.56
N VAL A 780 2.61 -43.53 23.39
CA VAL A 780 1.30 -44.22 23.47
C VAL A 780 1.12 -44.92 24.82
N MET A 781 2.20 -45.14 25.58
CA MET A 781 2.14 -45.68 26.93
C MET A 781 1.33 -44.75 27.85
N VAL A 782 0.20 -45.26 28.33
CA VAL A 782 -0.53 -44.65 29.44
C VAL A 782 0.06 -45.22 30.72
N PRO A 783 0.59 -44.41 31.64
CA PRO A 783 1.03 -44.94 32.93
C PRO A 783 -0.18 -45.56 33.63
N ASP A 784 -0.07 -46.81 34.08
CA ASP A 784 -1.09 -47.45 34.90
C ASP A 784 -1.36 -46.56 36.12
N VAL A 785 -2.54 -45.97 36.16
CA VAL A 785 -3.02 -45.19 37.30
C VAL A 785 -3.52 -46.21 38.33
N GLU A 786 -2.61 -46.71 39.17
CA GLU A 786 -2.97 -47.34 40.46
C GLU A 786 -3.11 -46.29 41.56
#